data_AF-A0A7V4J2M1-F1
#
_entry.id   AF-A0A7V4J2M1-F1
#
_cell.length_a   1.000
_cell.length_b   1.000
_cell.length_c   1.000
_cell.angle_alpha   90.00
_cell.angle_beta   90.00
_cell.angle_gamma   90.00
#
_symmetry.space_group_name_H-M   'P 1'
#
loop_
_entity.id
_entity.type
_entity.pdbx_description
1 polymer ?
#
loop_
_entity_poly.entity_id
_entity_poly.type
_entity_poly.pdbx_seq_one_letter_code
_entity_poly.pdbx_strand_id
1 'polypeptide(L)'
;MKQTLSLVRKELNSYFGSPMALIFVGAFLAATLFTFFWADAFFARGVADVRPLFRWMPILMIFLVAALTMRQWSEEQQSGTLEILLTLPARQVQLVLGKYLAAMALVAVALGLTLFLPITVGLLGNLDWGPVVGGYVAALLMASAYVAIGLFISSRTNNQIVALIMTVVVSGLFYLVGSSGVTAFFGDRVAEVLRAIGSGSRFESIQRGVIDLRDLVYYLSLTGLFLTLNVVSLDSLRWSRGAQTRGYRRAFVLTAVLVALNLAALNVWLYPLKAARLDLTSQREYSLSPTTLQLLGTLQEPLLLRGYFSERTHPLLSPLVPTIRDMLEEYRIASNGRVTVEIVDPAKDPEKEAEATQTYGIQPTPLQVADRYAASVVNAYFDILVRYGNQYETLGFRDLIEVQPTRSGQPDVRLRNLEYDLTRTIKRVVYGFQSIDAMLAASTDPVKLTLYVTPSTLPGPLKSAPDTIKTVADSIQESSGGKFTFEMVDVDAPGSSVTRKDLFEKFGLQPIAVSLFSSDTYYLHMVLQVGSDAHLLFPSGDLTEASVRNAIEAGLKRSTSGFLKVVGVWTPPDQPQQDMFGQQLPSLKQYRSIYDQLQQDYQVRPVQLSDGTVPADVDVLVVIAPQGMTDKERYAIDQYLMRGGSVVVAAGNYVLSIDQMMGGLAVQPVTGGLDELLAH
;
A
#
# COMPACT_ATOMS: atom_id res chain seq x y z
N MET A 1 5.60 -22.97 -44.37
CA MET A 1 5.96 -23.69 -43.13
C MET A 1 7.04 -24.75 -43.33
N LYS A 2 6.93 -25.68 -44.30
CA LYS A 2 7.96 -26.73 -44.55
C LYS A 2 9.38 -26.17 -44.74
N GLN A 3 9.54 -25.10 -45.52
CA GLN A 3 10.85 -24.46 -45.78
C GLN A 3 11.46 -23.84 -44.50
N THR A 4 10.67 -23.09 -43.72
CA THR A 4 11.12 -22.50 -42.45
C THR A 4 11.56 -23.57 -41.45
N LEU A 5 10.78 -24.65 -41.30
CA LEU A 5 11.13 -25.74 -40.39
C LEU A 5 12.40 -26.49 -40.82
N SER A 6 12.60 -26.68 -42.13
CA SER A 6 13.84 -27.26 -42.66
C SER A 6 15.05 -26.38 -42.33
N LEU A 7 14.90 -25.05 -42.41
CA LEU A 7 15.97 -24.13 -42.05
C LEU A 7 16.24 -24.16 -40.54
N VAL A 8 15.21 -24.16 -39.70
CA VAL A 8 15.37 -24.31 -38.24
C VAL A 8 16.14 -25.58 -37.92
N ARG A 9 15.79 -26.71 -38.53
CA ARG A 9 16.50 -27.99 -38.32
C ARG A 9 17.96 -27.91 -38.77
N LYS A 10 18.26 -27.26 -39.91
CA LYS A 10 19.63 -27.03 -40.38
C LYS A 10 20.43 -26.22 -39.37
N GLU A 11 19.87 -25.11 -38.88
CA GLU A 11 20.54 -24.23 -37.91
C GLU A 11 20.74 -24.92 -36.56
N LEU A 12 19.74 -25.65 -36.04
CA LEU A 12 19.88 -26.45 -34.82
C LEU A 12 20.98 -27.52 -34.96
N ASN A 13 21.03 -28.23 -36.08
CA ASN A 13 22.10 -29.19 -36.36
C ASN A 13 23.48 -28.50 -36.41
N SER A 14 23.57 -27.29 -36.93
CA SER A 14 24.80 -26.49 -36.94
C SER A 14 25.24 -26.11 -35.52
N TYR A 15 24.30 -25.71 -34.66
CA TYR A 15 24.59 -25.37 -33.27
C TYR A 15 25.09 -26.57 -32.47
N PHE A 16 24.37 -27.69 -32.50
CA PHE A 16 24.74 -28.90 -31.74
C PHE A 16 25.86 -29.72 -32.38
N GLY A 17 26.13 -29.52 -33.68
CA GLY A 17 27.26 -30.10 -34.37
C GLY A 17 28.61 -29.45 -34.01
N SER A 18 28.59 -28.31 -33.31
CA SER A 18 29.80 -27.62 -32.83
C SER A 18 29.77 -27.46 -31.30
N PRO A 19 30.93 -27.46 -30.61
CA PRO A 19 30.96 -27.27 -29.16
C PRO A 19 30.56 -25.85 -28.71
N MET A 20 30.45 -24.87 -29.62
CA MET A 20 30.18 -23.47 -29.26
C MET A 20 28.86 -23.28 -28.52
N ALA A 21 27.78 -23.92 -29.00
CA ALA A 21 26.46 -23.79 -28.36
C ALA A 21 26.47 -24.32 -26.93
N LEU A 22 27.18 -25.44 -26.70
CA LEU A 22 27.36 -26.02 -25.36
C LEU A 22 28.20 -25.12 -24.46
N ILE A 23 29.25 -24.47 -24.99
CA ILE A 23 30.08 -23.54 -24.24
C ILE A 23 29.26 -22.32 -23.79
N PHE A 24 28.48 -21.71 -24.68
CA PHE A 24 27.68 -20.52 -24.33
C PHE A 24 26.55 -20.85 -23.35
N VAL A 25 25.82 -21.94 -23.58
CA VAL A 25 24.77 -22.40 -22.65
C VAL A 25 25.39 -22.81 -21.31
N GLY A 26 26.51 -23.53 -21.31
CA GLY A 26 27.23 -23.93 -20.10
C GLY A 26 27.74 -22.74 -19.29
N ALA A 27 28.31 -21.73 -19.95
CA ALA A 27 28.74 -20.49 -19.31
C ALA A 27 27.56 -19.72 -18.72
N PHE A 28 26.44 -19.64 -19.43
CA PHE A 28 25.20 -19.03 -18.93
C PHE A 28 24.67 -19.77 -17.68
N LEU A 29 24.64 -21.11 -17.70
CA LEU A 29 24.21 -21.91 -16.55
C LEU A 29 25.15 -21.73 -15.36
N ALA A 30 26.47 -21.77 -15.58
CA ALA A 30 27.46 -21.56 -14.53
C ALA A 30 27.33 -20.17 -13.90
N ALA A 31 27.16 -19.12 -14.72
CA ALA A 31 26.92 -17.77 -14.26
C ALA A 31 25.61 -17.66 -13.46
N THR A 32 24.53 -18.28 -13.96
CA THR A 32 23.22 -18.31 -13.27
C THR A 32 23.31 -18.98 -11.91
N LEU A 33 24.03 -20.12 -11.82
CA LEU A 33 24.24 -20.82 -10.55
C LEU A 33 25.07 -20.00 -9.58
N PHE A 34 26.15 -19.36 -10.07
CA PHE A 34 26.98 -18.48 -9.27
C PHE A 34 26.18 -17.29 -8.73
N THR A 35 25.41 -16.59 -9.59
CA THR A 35 24.60 -15.45 -9.13
C THR A 35 23.55 -15.87 -8.12
N PHE A 36 22.84 -16.97 -8.37
CA PHE A 36 21.76 -17.43 -7.51
C PHE A 36 22.25 -17.87 -6.13
N PHE A 37 23.29 -18.71 -6.06
CA PHE A 37 23.76 -19.27 -4.79
C PHE A 37 24.75 -18.34 -4.05
N TRP A 38 25.65 -17.67 -4.78
CA TRP A 38 26.72 -16.87 -4.18
C TRP A 38 26.40 -15.38 -4.14
N ALA A 39 26.05 -14.76 -5.28
CA ALA A 39 25.86 -13.31 -5.32
C ALA A 39 24.66 -12.85 -4.48
N ASP A 40 23.53 -13.58 -4.57
CA ASP A 40 22.34 -13.29 -3.78
C ASP A 40 22.28 -14.07 -2.45
N ALA A 41 23.32 -14.87 -2.12
CA ALA A 41 23.45 -15.63 -0.87
C ALA A 41 22.18 -16.41 -0.49
N PHE A 42 21.64 -17.21 -1.42
CA PHE A 42 20.35 -17.93 -1.28
C PHE A 42 20.13 -18.56 0.11
N PHE A 43 21.12 -19.33 0.60
CA PHE A 43 21.00 -20.05 1.88
C PHE A 43 20.95 -19.13 3.11
N ALA A 44 21.48 -17.91 3.02
CA ALA A 44 21.49 -16.96 4.15
C ALA A 44 20.10 -16.34 4.40
N ARG A 45 19.22 -16.32 3.39
CA ARG A 45 17.89 -15.71 3.50
C ARG A 45 16.87 -16.55 4.28
N GLY A 46 17.10 -17.86 4.40
CA GLY A 46 16.21 -18.76 5.15
C GLY A 46 14.79 -18.90 4.60
N VAL A 47 14.52 -18.45 3.36
CA VAL A 47 13.19 -18.51 2.72
C VAL A 47 13.24 -19.22 1.37
N ALA A 48 12.18 -19.95 1.05
CA ALA A 48 12.01 -20.63 -0.24
C ALA A 48 11.53 -19.65 -1.32
N ASP A 49 12.44 -18.81 -1.81
CA ASP A 49 12.16 -17.79 -2.84
C ASP A 49 13.14 -17.88 -4.03
N VAL A 50 12.58 -17.82 -5.23
CA VAL A 50 13.33 -17.85 -6.50
C VAL A 50 13.37 -16.51 -7.22
N ARG A 51 12.72 -15.43 -6.73
CA ARG A 51 12.78 -14.09 -7.36
C ARG A 51 14.23 -13.65 -7.66
N PRO A 52 15.23 -13.92 -6.79
CA PRO A 52 16.63 -13.54 -7.08
C PRO A 52 17.25 -14.22 -8.30
N LEU A 53 16.73 -15.39 -8.71
CA LEU A 53 17.13 -16.04 -9.97
C LEU A 53 16.91 -15.11 -11.18
N PHE A 54 15.79 -14.39 -11.18
CA PHE A 54 15.38 -13.55 -12.29
C PHE A 54 16.02 -12.16 -12.26
N ARG A 55 16.48 -11.69 -11.09
CA ARG A 55 17.11 -10.37 -10.92
C ARG A 55 18.30 -10.13 -11.86
N TRP A 56 19.20 -11.11 -11.97
CA TRP A 56 20.38 -11.04 -12.84
C TRP A 56 20.12 -11.56 -14.26
N MET A 57 18.98 -12.21 -14.48
CA MET A 57 18.65 -12.86 -15.74
C MET A 57 18.68 -11.91 -16.95
N PRO A 58 18.22 -10.64 -16.89
CA PRO A 58 18.35 -9.69 -17.99
C PRO A 58 19.78 -9.49 -18.48
N ILE A 59 20.72 -9.30 -17.55
CA ILE A 59 22.12 -9.05 -17.89
C ILE A 59 22.73 -10.32 -18.50
N LEU A 60 22.51 -11.48 -17.87
CA LEU A 60 22.98 -12.76 -18.39
C LEU A 60 22.39 -13.07 -19.77
N MET A 61 21.13 -12.70 -20.01
CA MET A 61 20.46 -12.92 -21.29
C MET A 61 21.04 -12.03 -22.40
N ILE A 62 21.43 -10.79 -22.11
CA ILE A 62 22.11 -9.92 -23.08
C ILE A 62 23.39 -10.59 -23.60
N PHE A 63 24.22 -11.11 -22.70
CA PHE A 63 25.48 -11.77 -23.08
C PHE A 63 25.24 -13.09 -23.82
N LEU A 64 24.32 -13.93 -23.31
CA LEU A 64 23.98 -15.20 -23.97
C LEU A 64 23.47 -14.93 -25.40
N VAL A 65 22.50 -14.03 -25.55
CA VAL A 65 21.90 -13.74 -26.86
C VAL A 65 22.89 -13.09 -27.82
N ALA A 66 23.73 -12.17 -27.35
CA ALA A 66 24.78 -11.58 -28.18
C ALA A 66 25.75 -12.66 -28.70
N ALA A 67 26.17 -13.59 -27.84
CA ALA A 67 27.04 -14.70 -28.22
C ALA A 67 26.37 -15.69 -29.20
N LEU A 68 25.08 -15.99 -29.03
CA LEU A 68 24.35 -16.90 -29.91
C LEU A 68 24.06 -16.29 -31.28
N THR A 69 23.82 -14.99 -31.35
CA THR A 69 23.40 -14.30 -32.59
C THR A 69 24.55 -13.71 -33.37
N MET A 70 25.70 -13.42 -32.75
CA MET A 70 26.82 -12.72 -33.40
C MET A 70 27.23 -13.35 -34.74
N ARG A 71 27.22 -14.68 -34.82
CA ARG A 71 27.73 -15.48 -35.93
C ARG A 71 26.70 -15.73 -37.04
N GLN A 72 25.42 -15.53 -36.75
CA GLN A 72 24.30 -16.01 -37.57
C GLN A 72 24.30 -15.47 -39.00
N TRP A 73 24.63 -14.19 -39.19
CA TRP A 73 24.76 -13.56 -40.51
C TRP A 73 26.19 -13.09 -40.78
N SER A 74 26.92 -12.66 -39.76
CA SER A 74 28.26 -12.11 -39.94
C SER A 74 29.26 -13.13 -40.48
N GLU A 75 29.15 -14.40 -40.10
CA GLU A 75 30.01 -15.47 -40.64
C GLU A 75 29.64 -15.81 -42.08
N GLU A 76 28.35 -15.80 -42.44
CA GLU A 76 27.91 -15.99 -43.82
C GLU A 76 28.38 -14.85 -44.73
N GLN A 77 28.40 -13.62 -44.22
CA GLN A 77 28.98 -12.46 -44.89
C GLN A 77 30.50 -12.55 -45.02
N GLN A 78 31.18 -12.92 -43.93
CA GLN A 78 32.64 -13.05 -43.93
C GLN A 78 33.13 -14.16 -44.85
N SER A 79 32.36 -15.24 -44.98
CA SER A 79 32.68 -16.40 -45.83
C SER A 79 32.20 -16.27 -47.27
N GLY A 80 31.45 -15.22 -47.64
CA GLY A 80 30.88 -15.06 -48.97
C GLY A 80 29.83 -16.13 -49.34
N THR A 81 29.24 -16.78 -48.33
CA THR A 81 28.17 -17.78 -48.53
C THR A 81 26.78 -17.14 -48.53
N LEU A 82 26.69 -15.87 -48.09
CA LEU A 82 25.45 -15.12 -48.07
C LEU A 82 24.86 -14.94 -49.48
N GLU A 83 25.68 -14.68 -50.50
CA GLU A 83 25.21 -14.54 -51.89
C GLU A 83 24.50 -15.81 -52.36
N ILE A 84 25.07 -16.98 -52.05
CA ILE A 84 24.47 -18.28 -52.38
C ILE A 84 23.11 -18.40 -51.68
N LEU A 85 23.05 -18.12 -50.37
CA LEU A 85 21.81 -18.20 -49.59
C LEU A 85 20.73 -17.27 -50.15
N LEU A 86 21.11 -16.06 -50.60
CA LEU A 86 20.19 -15.08 -51.17
C LEU A 86 19.69 -15.47 -52.57
N THR A 87 20.45 -16.25 -53.33
CA THR A 87 20.01 -16.76 -54.66
C THR A 87 19.08 -17.97 -54.59
N LEU A 88 18.99 -18.65 -53.44
CA LEU A 88 18.06 -19.76 -53.25
C LEU A 88 16.60 -19.31 -53.36
N PRO A 89 15.67 -20.18 -53.81
CA PRO A 89 14.24 -19.89 -53.95
C PRO A 89 13.52 -19.89 -52.58
N ALA A 90 14.08 -19.20 -51.59
CA ALA A 90 13.53 -19.01 -50.25
C ALA A 90 13.21 -17.52 -50.03
N ARG A 91 12.06 -17.23 -49.43
CA ARG A 91 11.70 -15.84 -49.10
C ARG A 91 12.58 -15.33 -47.96
N GLN A 92 13.04 -14.08 -48.01
CA GLN A 92 13.90 -13.47 -46.98
C GLN A 92 13.25 -13.55 -45.58
N VAL A 93 11.94 -13.35 -45.50
CA VAL A 93 11.17 -13.49 -44.25
C VAL A 93 11.30 -14.92 -43.67
N GLN A 94 11.31 -15.95 -44.51
CA GLN A 94 11.49 -17.33 -44.05
C GLN A 94 12.92 -17.60 -43.56
N LEU A 95 13.92 -16.99 -44.20
CA LEU A 95 15.32 -17.10 -43.77
C LEU A 95 15.52 -16.48 -42.39
N VAL A 96 15.04 -15.24 -42.22
CA VAL A 96 15.10 -14.51 -40.95
C VAL A 96 14.33 -15.25 -39.85
N LEU A 97 13.09 -15.68 -40.12
CA LEU A 97 12.30 -16.42 -39.15
C LEU A 97 12.92 -17.78 -38.79
N GLY A 98 13.56 -18.47 -39.73
CA GLY A 98 14.20 -19.76 -39.44
C GLY A 98 15.40 -19.61 -38.49
N LYS A 99 16.30 -18.65 -38.75
CA LYS A 99 17.43 -18.37 -37.84
C LYS A 99 16.95 -17.85 -36.48
N TYR A 100 15.93 -16.99 -36.46
CA TYR A 100 15.27 -16.51 -35.25
C TYR A 100 14.72 -17.66 -34.39
N LEU A 101 13.90 -18.55 -34.98
CA LEU A 101 13.32 -19.68 -34.25
C LEU A 101 14.38 -20.67 -33.77
N ALA A 102 15.47 -20.87 -34.52
CA ALA A 102 16.58 -21.73 -34.09
C ALA A 102 17.34 -21.14 -32.88
N ALA A 103 17.64 -19.83 -32.91
CA ALA A 103 18.25 -19.14 -31.77
C ALA A 103 17.32 -19.13 -30.55
N MET A 104 16.02 -18.89 -30.75
CA MET A 104 15.02 -18.94 -29.69
C MET A 104 14.90 -20.33 -29.06
N ALA A 105 14.95 -21.39 -29.87
CA ALA A 105 14.93 -22.76 -29.34
C ALA A 105 16.16 -23.03 -28.46
N LEU A 106 17.34 -22.53 -28.82
CA LEU A 106 18.54 -22.69 -28.00
C LEU A 106 18.45 -21.91 -26.67
N VAL A 107 17.90 -20.70 -26.69
CA VAL A 107 17.63 -19.94 -25.46
C VAL A 107 16.56 -20.63 -24.61
N ALA A 108 15.50 -21.18 -25.21
CA ALA A 108 14.48 -21.93 -24.50
C ALA A 108 15.06 -23.20 -23.85
N VAL A 109 16.01 -23.89 -24.51
CA VAL A 109 16.76 -24.99 -23.90
C VAL A 109 17.61 -24.49 -22.72
N ALA A 110 18.33 -23.37 -22.88
CA ALA A 110 19.13 -22.80 -21.80
C ALA A 110 18.29 -22.44 -20.56
N LEU A 111 17.12 -21.82 -20.74
CA LEU A 111 16.17 -21.54 -19.67
C LEU A 111 15.49 -22.81 -19.13
N GLY A 112 15.17 -23.78 -19.99
CA GLY A 112 14.64 -25.07 -19.56
C GLY A 112 15.62 -25.81 -18.64
N LEU A 113 16.93 -25.70 -18.91
CA LEU A 113 17.99 -26.23 -18.07
C LEU A 113 18.16 -25.47 -16.75
N THR A 114 17.53 -24.32 -16.52
CA THR A 114 17.52 -23.67 -15.19
C THR A 114 16.32 -24.08 -14.34
N LEU A 115 15.29 -24.76 -14.91
CA LEU A 115 14.08 -25.16 -14.18
C LEU A 115 14.34 -26.11 -13.01
N PHE A 116 15.49 -26.80 -12.98
CA PHE A 116 15.83 -27.62 -11.81
C PHE A 116 15.94 -26.80 -10.53
N LEU A 117 16.33 -25.52 -10.61
CA LEU A 117 16.44 -24.65 -9.44
C LEU A 117 15.08 -24.46 -8.74
N PRO A 118 14.04 -23.89 -9.38
CA PRO A 118 12.73 -23.75 -8.72
C PRO A 118 12.12 -25.09 -8.33
N ILE A 119 12.36 -26.17 -9.09
CA ILE A 119 11.89 -27.51 -8.70
C ILE A 119 12.54 -27.94 -7.37
N THR A 120 13.86 -27.82 -7.23
CA THR A 120 14.55 -28.18 -5.98
C THR A 120 14.12 -27.29 -4.81
N VAL A 121 13.92 -25.99 -5.03
CA VAL A 121 13.43 -25.06 -4.00
C VAL A 121 12.01 -25.42 -3.57
N GLY A 122 11.12 -25.74 -4.51
CA GLY A 122 9.75 -26.16 -4.21
C GLY A 122 9.63 -27.52 -3.52
N LEU A 123 10.64 -28.39 -3.65
CA LEU A 123 10.74 -29.62 -2.86
C LEU A 123 11.20 -29.37 -1.42
N LEU A 124 11.98 -28.30 -1.19
CA LEU A 124 12.56 -27.95 0.11
C LEU A 124 11.66 -27.03 0.95
N GLY A 125 10.74 -26.30 0.33
CA GLY A 125 9.85 -25.36 1.02
C GLY A 125 8.61 -24.97 0.22
N ASN A 126 7.78 -24.12 0.82
CA ASN A 126 6.52 -23.66 0.22
C ASN A 126 6.77 -22.53 -0.79
N LEU A 127 7.14 -22.91 -2.02
CA LEU A 127 7.46 -21.97 -3.10
C LEU A 127 6.19 -21.49 -3.82
N ASP A 128 6.06 -20.17 -4.02
CA ASP A 128 5.06 -19.62 -4.93
C ASP A 128 5.47 -19.82 -6.39
N TRP A 129 4.66 -20.56 -7.14
CA TRP A 129 4.89 -20.84 -8.57
C TRP A 129 4.52 -19.69 -9.51
N GLY A 130 3.75 -18.70 -9.05
CA GLY A 130 3.37 -17.52 -9.82
C GLY A 130 4.57 -16.72 -10.30
N PRO A 131 5.45 -16.23 -9.41
CA PRO A 131 6.70 -15.56 -9.78
C PRO A 131 7.65 -16.45 -10.61
N VAL A 132 7.64 -17.78 -10.40
CA VAL A 132 8.43 -18.73 -11.21
C VAL A 132 7.97 -18.65 -12.67
N VAL A 133 6.68 -18.86 -12.92
CA VAL A 133 6.11 -18.84 -14.28
C VAL A 133 6.26 -17.45 -14.91
N GLY A 134 5.95 -16.39 -14.16
CA GLY A 134 6.12 -15.00 -14.59
C GLY A 134 7.56 -14.71 -15.02
N GLY A 135 8.55 -15.06 -14.19
CA GLY A 135 9.96 -14.86 -14.49
C GLY A 135 10.43 -15.58 -15.76
N TYR A 136 10.02 -16.84 -15.98
CA TYR A 136 10.36 -17.57 -17.21
C TYR A 136 9.67 -17.01 -18.45
N VAL A 137 8.41 -16.60 -18.35
CA VAL A 137 7.68 -15.92 -19.44
C VAL A 137 8.37 -14.60 -19.78
N ALA A 138 8.74 -13.80 -18.77
CA ALA A 138 9.48 -12.56 -18.94
C ALA A 138 10.83 -12.80 -19.63
N ALA A 139 11.56 -13.84 -19.22
CA ALA A 139 12.86 -14.19 -19.79
C ALA A 139 12.74 -14.61 -21.27
N LEU A 140 11.71 -15.39 -21.62
CA LEU A 140 11.46 -15.78 -23.01
C LEU A 140 11.04 -14.59 -23.89
N LEU A 141 10.19 -13.70 -23.39
CA LEU A 141 9.76 -12.49 -24.12
C LEU A 141 10.93 -11.52 -24.35
N MET A 142 11.78 -11.32 -23.33
CA MET A 142 12.97 -10.51 -23.43
C MET A 142 14.01 -11.14 -24.37
N ALA A 143 14.25 -12.45 -24.26
CA ALA A 143 15.12 -13.17 -25.19
C ALA A 143 14.64 -13.04 -26.64
N SER A 144 13.33 -13.14 -26.88
CA SER A 144 12.70 -12.92 -28.18
C SER A 144 13.09 -11.55 -28.78
N ALA A 145 12.96 -10.48 -28.00
CA ALA A 145 13.35 -9.15 -28.46
C ALA A 145 14.86 -9.03 -28.72
N TYR A 146 15.69 -9.51 -27.79
CA TYR A 146 17.14 -9.41 -27.89
C TYR A 146 17.70 -10.28 -29.03
N VAL A 147 17.10 -11.45 -29.31
CA VAL A 147 17.52 -12.31 -30.43
C VAL A 147 17.20 -11.60 -31.75
N ALA A 148 16.04 -10.95 -31.86
CA ALA A 148 15.72 -10.14 -33.04
C ALA A 148 16.71 -8.99 -33.24
N ILE A 149 17.07 -8.28 -32.16
CA ILE A 149 18.11 -7.22 -32.17
C ILE A 149 19.45 -7.77 -32.63
N GLY A 150 19.92 -8.85 -32.02
CA GLY A 150 21.21 -9.46 -32.35
C GLY A 150 21.30 -9.98 -33.78
N LEU A 151 20.22 -10.57 -34.29
CA LEU A 151 20.15 -11.00 -35.69
C LEU A 151 20.17 -9.81 -36.67
N PHE A 152 19.48 -8.72 -36.35
CA PHE A 152 19.56 -7.49 -37.17
C PHE A 152 20.97 -6.91 -37.17
N ILE A 153 21.62 -6.80 -36.00
CA ILE A 153 22.97 -6.26 -35.88
C ILE A 153 23.98 -7.15 -36.62
N SER A 154 23.87 -8.48 -36.46
CA SER A 154 24.73 -9.44 -37.16
C SER A 154 24.59 -9.33 -38.69
N SER A 155 23.42 -8.97 -39.23
CA SER A 155 23.26 -8.80 -40.69
C SER A 155 23.83 -7.48 -41.23
N ARG A 156 24.27 -6.56 -40.36
CA ARG A 156 24.87 -5.27 -40.74
C ARG A 156 26.39 -5.27 -40.71
N THR A 157 27.02 -6.35 -40.26
CA THR A 157 28.48 -6.43 -40.09
C THR A 157 29.00 -7.79 -40.56
N ASN A 158 30.19 -7.79 -41.15
CA ASN A 158 30.93 -8.98 -41.53
C ASN A 158 31.89 -9.47 -40.42
N ASN A 159 31.87 -8.85 -39.24
CA ASN A 159 32.74 -9.22 -38.12
C ASN A 159 31.91 -9.66 -36.91
N GLN A 160 32.12 -10.91 -36.46
CA GLN A 160 31.44 -11.52 -35.32
C GLN A 160 31.63 -10.72 -34.02
N ILE A 161 32.85 -10.23 -33.77
CA ILE A 161 33.16 -9.49 -32.53
C ILE A 161 32.40 -8.16 -32.51
N VAL A 162 32.35 -7.45 -33.64
CA VAL A 162 31.58 -6.21 -33.77
C VAL A 162 30.08 -6.49 -33.59
N ALA A 163 29.57 -7.59 -34.15
CA ALA A 163 28.17 -8.00 -33.97
C ALA A 163 27.84 -8.24 -32.49
N LEU A 164 28.72 -8.95 -31.78
CA LEU A 164 28.57 -9.21 -30.34
C LEU A 164 28.53 -7.90 -29.54
N ILE A 165 29.54 -7.04 -29.70
CA ILE A 165 29.67 -5.79 -28.92
C ILE A 165 28.46 -4.89 -29.17
N MET A 166 28.08 -4.70 -30.43
CA MET A 166 26.93 -3.85 -30.78
C MET A 166 25.62 -4.42 -30.22
N THR A 167 25.46 -5.75 -30.21
CA THR A 167 24.27 -6.39 -29.62
C THR A 167 24.19 -6.16 -28.11
N VAL A 168 25.32 -6.30 -27.41
CA VAL A 168 25.41 -6.01 -25.97
C VAL A 168 25.07 -4.55 -25.69
N VAL A 169 25.64 -3.61 -26.46
CA VAL A 169 25.39 -2.17 -26.29
C VAL A 169 23.94 -1.81 -26.54
N VAL A 170 23.34 -2.25 -27.65
CA VAL A 170 21.95 -1.90 -27.99
C VAL A 170 20.97 -2.55 -27.01
N SER A 171 21.15 -3.83 -26.68
CA SER A 171 20.27 -4.51 -25.72
C SER A 171 20.45 -3.96 -24.30
N GLY A 172 21.68 -3.62 -23.92
CA GLY A 172 22.01 -2.94 -22.67
C GLY A 172 21.38 -1.56 -22.57
N LEU A 173 21.33 -0.79 -23.66
CA LEU A 173 20.64 0.50 -23.69
C LEU A 173 19.14 0.34 -23.42
N PHE A 174 18.47 -0.61 -24.10
CA PHE A 174 17.06 -0.91 -23.84
C PHE A 174 16.81 -1.33 -22.39
N TYR A 175 17.73 -2.09 -21.80
CA TYR A 175 17.65 -2.49 -20.40
C TYR A 175 17.81 -1.30 -19.43
N LEU A 176 18.81 -0.43 -19.65
CA LEU A 176 19.16 0.65 -18.72
C LEU A 176 18.23 1.86 -18.79
N VAL A 177 17.66 2.18 -19.96
CA VAL A 177 16.86 3.40 -20.19
C VAL A 177 15.72 3.57 -19.18
N GLY A 178 15.03 2.48 -18.80
CA GLY A 178 13.91 2.53 -17.85
C GLY A 178 14.30 2.19 -16.41
N SER A 179 15.60 2.08 -16.09
CA SER A 179 16.05 1.76 -14.73
C SER A 179 15.88 2.95 -13.79
N SER A 180 15.62 2.66 -12.51
CA SER A 180 15.47 3.69 -11.46
C SER A 180 16.68 4.63 -11.41
N GLY A 181 17.89 4.08 -11.55
CA GLY A 181 19.13 4.85 -11.58
C GLY A 181 19.19 5.89 -12.71
N VAL A 182 18.72 5.57 -13.92
CA VAL A 182 18.69 6.53 -15.04
C VAL A 182 17.53 7.50 -14.89
N THR A 183 16.35 6.99 -14.54
CA THR A 183 15.11 7.79 -14.50
C THR A 183 15.12 8.84 -13.38
N ALA A 184 15.87 8.61 -12.30
CA ALA A 184 16.03 9.56 -11.19
C ALA A 184 16.71 10.88 -11.58
N PHE A 185 17.47 10.90 -12.69
CA PHE A 185 18.09 12.13 -13.21
C PHE A 185 17.12 13.00 -14.02
N PHE A 186 15.88 12.56 -14.24
CA PHE A 186 14.87 13.24 -15.05
C PHE A 186 13.62 13.55 -14.22
N GLY A 187 12.87 14.60 -14.59
CA GLY A 187 11.58 14.90 -13.96
C GLY A 187 10.50 13.85 -14.28
N ASP A 188 9.45 13.81 -13.46
CA ASP A 188 8.45 12.71 -13.43
C ASP A 188 7.89 12.31 -14.79
N ARG A 189 7.54 13.29 -15.64
CA ARG A 189 6.99 13.03 -16.98
C ARG A 189 7.98 12.32 -17.91
N VAL A 190 9.25 12.74 -17.88
CA VAL A 190 10.30 12.15 -18.71
C VAL A 190 10.68 10.79 -18.13
N ALA A 191 10.77 10.68 -16.81
CA ALA A 191 11.02 9.42 -16.11
C ALA A 191 9.95 8.36 -16.42
N GLU A 192 8.68 8.74 -16.54
CA GLU A 192 7.58 7.82 -16.91
C GLU A 192 7.73 7.31 -18.36
N VAL A 193 8.06 8.19 -19.31
CA VAL A 193 8.31 7.80 -20.71
C VAL A 193 9.52 6.87 -20.81
N LEU A 194 10.61 7.19 -20.12
CA LEU A 194 11.81 6.34 -20.10
C LEU A 194 11.51 4.97 -19.49
N ARG A 195 10.73 4.91 -18.40
CA ARG A 195 10.23 3.65 -17.82
C ARG A 195 9.35 2.87 -18.78
N ALA A 196 8.55 3.54 -19.61
CA ALA A 196 7.70 2.90 -20.60
C ALA A 196 8.50 2.25 -21.75
N ILE A 197 9.66 2.82 -22.10
CA ILE A 197 10.57 2.35 -23.16
C ILE A 197 11.56 1.29 -22.62
N GLY A 198 11.90 1.31 -21.34
CA GLY A 198 12.85 0.34 -20.78
C GLY A 198 12.34 -1.09 -20.84
N SER A 199 13.14 -2.04 -21.35
CA SER A 199 12.83 -3.47 -21.22
C SER A 199 13.00 -3.96 -19.78
N GLY A 200 13.95 -3.40 -19.03
CA GLY A 200 14.22 -3.79 -17.64
C GLY A 200 13.03 -3.60 -16.71
N SER A 201 12.37 -2.44 -16.75
CA SER A 201 11.17 -2.13 -15.95
C SER A 201 10.01 -3.07 -16.27
N ARG A 202 9.82 -3.39 -17.55
CA ARG A 202 8.80 -4.34 -18.04
C ARG A 202 9.09 -5.77 -17.59
N PHE A 203 10.36 -6.17 -17.58
CA PHE A 203 10.78 -7.45 -17.04
C PHE A 203 10.51 -7.54 -15.53
N GLU A 204 10.81 -6.47 -14.79
CA GLU A 204 10.60 -6.40 -13.34
C GLU A 204 9.11 -6.49 -12.95
N SER A 205 8.24 -5.91 -13.79
CA SER A 205 6.78 -6.06 -13.69
C SER A 205 6.35 -7.54 -13.80
N ILE A 206 6.78 -8.23 -14.87
CA ILE A 206 6.35 -9.61 -15.15
C ILE A 206 6.93 -10.63 -14.16
N GLN A 207 8.20 -10.48 -13.75
CA GLN A 207 8.85 -11.46 -12.87
C GLN A 207 8.21 -11.59 -11.48
N ARG A 208 7.40 -10.60 -11.06
CA ARG A 208 6.63 -10.67 -9.81
C ARG A 208 5.47 -11.67 -9.86
N GLY A 209 5.18 -12.28 -11.02
CA GLY A 209 4.05 -13.20 -11.20
C GLY A 209 2.80 -12.50 -11.75
N VAL A 210 2.96 -11.28 -12.25
CA VAL A 210 1.89 -10.45 -12.78
C VAL A 210 2.10 -10.27 -14.27
N ILE A 211 1.17 -10.77 -15.07
CA ILE A 211 1.24 -10.65 -16.53
C ILE A 211 0.31 -9.52 -16.99
N ASP A 212 0.90 -8.40 -17.39
CA ASP A 212 0.18 -7.30 -18.05
C ASP A 212 0.27 -7.45 -19.58
N LEU A 213 -0.87 -7.30 -20.27
CA LEU A 213 -0.94 -7.34 -21.72
C LEU A 213 0.00 -6.31 -22.39
N ARG A 214 0.21 -5.15 -21.76
CA ARG A 214 1.08 -4.08 -22.27
C ARG A 214 2.53 -4.54 -22.36
N ASP A 215 2.99 -5.29 -21.36
CA ASP A 215 4.37 -5.77 -21.31
C ASP A 215 4.60 -6.84 -22.39
N LEU A 216 3.60 -7.70 -22.63
CA LEU A 216 3.62 -8.72 -23.69
C LEU A 216 3.68 -8.07 -25.08
N VAL A 217 2.79 -7.10 -25.33
CA VAL A 217 2.74 -6.40 -26.61
C VAL A 217 4.01 -5.60 -26.86
N TYR A 218 4.61 -5.01 -25.83
CA TYR A 218 5.89 -4.32 -25.93
C TYR A 218 7.00 -5.22 -26.46
N TYR A 219 7.23 -6.38 -25.83
CA TYR A 219 8.26 -7.31 -26.27
C TYR A 219 7.99 -7.86 -27.67
N LEU A 220 6.75 -8.23 -27.98
CA LEU A 220 6.37 -8.72 -29.32
C LEU A 220 6.53 -7.64 -30.39
N SER A 221 6.24 -6.38 -30.07
CA SER A 221 6.43 -5.24 -30.97
C SER A 221 7.90 -4.98 -31.23
N LEU A 222 8.74 -5.05 -30.19
CA LEU A 222 10.18 -4.90 -30.31
C LEU A 222 10.79 -6.02 -31.18
N THR A 223 10.37 -7.27 -30.96
CA THR A 223 10.73 -8.41 -31.82
C THR A 223 10.30 -8.18 -33.27
N GLY A 224 9.03 -7.82 -33.50
CA GLY A 224 8.51 -7.57 -34.85
C GLY A 224 9.24 -6.44 -35.59
N LEU A 225 9.59 -5.37 -34.87
CA LEU A 225 10.36 -4.24 -35.40
C LEU A 225 11.74 -4.71 -35.89
N PHE A 226 12.51 -5.37 -35.02
CA PHE A 226 13.87 -5.78 -35.36
C PHE A 226 13.94 -6.93 -36.37
N LEU A 227 12.96 -7.83 -36.39
CA LEU A 227 12.84 -8.82 -37.47
C LEU A 227 12.54 -8.16 -38.81
N THR A 228 11.67 -7.14 -38.84
CA THR A 228 11.40 -6.35 -40.04
C THR A 228 12.65 -5.62 -40.51
N LEU A 229 13.38 -4.97 -39.60
CA LEU A 229 14.66 -4.33 -39.89
C LEU A 229 15.70 -5.33 -40.42
N ASN A 230 15.73 -6.56 -39.91
CA ASN A 230 16.61 -7.60 -40.42
C ASN A 230 16.26 -8.02 -41.85
N VAL A 231 14.98 -8.20 -42.15
CA VAL A 231 14.51 -8.48 -43.53
C VAL A 231 14.91 -7.33 -44.46
N VAL A 232 14.78 -6.07 -44.01
CA VAL A 232 15.18 -4.89 -44.78
C VAL A 232 16.69 -4.84 -44.98
N SER A 233 17.47 -5.17 -43.96
CA SER A 233 18.93 -5.24 -44.03
C SER A 233 19.38 -6.21 -45.13
N LEU A 234 18.83 -7.42 -45.16
CA LEU A 234 19.17 -8.44 -46.15
C LEU A 234 18.68 -8.09 -47.56
N ASP A 235 17.48 -7.51 -47.68
CA ASP A 235 16.95 -7.10 -48.99
C ASP A 235 17.76 -5.93 -49.58
N SER A 236 18.25 -5.03 -48.73
CA SER A 236 19.05 -3.88 -49.14
C SER A 236 20.36 -4.25 -49.84
N LEU A 237 20.89 -5.46 -49.58
CA LEU A 237 22.08 -5.99 -50.26
C LEU A 237 21.84 -6.28 -51.74
N ARG A 238 20.58 -6.43 -52.17
CA ARG A 238 20.21 -6.69 -53.58
C ARG A 238 19.85 -5.43 -54.36
N TRP A 239 19.82 -4.28 -53.69
CA TRP A 239 19.32 -3.04 -54.30
C TRP A 239 20.29 -2.48 -55.34
N SER A 240 19.86 -2.48 -56.61
CA SER A 240 20.53 -1.68 -57.65
C SER A 240 20.27 -0.18 -57.44
N ARG A 241 21.28 0.66 -57.72
CA ARG A 241 21.17 2.13 -57.60
C ARG A 241 20.36 2.80 -58.72
N GLY A 242 20.00 2.07 -59.77
CA GLY A 242 19.31 2.60 -60.95
C GLY A 242 17.93 3.23 -60.71
N ALA A 243 17.46 4.02 -61.67
CA ALA A 243 16.15 4.68 -61.61
C ALA A 243 14.97 3.69 -61.61
N GLN A 244 15.12 2.56 -62.32
CA GLN A 244 14.05 1.55 -62.43
C GLN A 244 13.73 0.81 -61.12
N THR A 245 14.72 0.65 -60.23
CA THR A 245 14.52 0.03 -58.91
C THR A 245 14.09 1.03 -57.83
N ARG A 246 13.94 2.33 -58.16
CA ARG A 246 13.56 3.37 -57.18
C ARG A 246 12.16 3.16 -56.62
N GLY A 247 11.21 2.74 -57.45
CA GLY A 247 9.82 2.45 -57.02
C GLY A 247 9.77 1.32 -56.01
N TYR A 248 10.43 0.20 -56.31
CA TYR A 248 10.54 -0.95 -55.42
C TYR A 248 11.19 -0.59 -54.08
N ARG A 249 12.35 0.08 -54.09
CA ARG A 249 13.05 0.51 -52.87
C ARG A 249 12.18 1.42 -52.00
N ARG A 250 11.51 2.41 -52.60
CA ARG A 250 10.61 3.31 -51.89
C ARG A 250 9.43 2.57 -51.29
N ALA A 251 8.74 1.74 -52.06
CA ALA A 251 7.59 0.98 -51.58
C ALA A 251 7.98 0.04 -50.43
N PHE A 252 9.13 -0.63 -50.55
CA PHE A 252 9.61 -1.55 -49.53
C PHE A 252 10.01 -0.83 -48.23
N VAL A 253 10.75 0.29 -48.32
CA VAL A 253 11.09 1.13 -47.17
C VAL A 253 9.82 1.73 -46.53
N LEU A 254 8.88 2.21 -47.34
CA LEU A 254 7.60 2.75 -46.83
C LEU A 254 6.81 1.68 -46.08
N THR A 255 6.73 0.45 -46.60
CA THR A 255 6.09 -0.67 -45.90
C THR A 255 6.77 -0.95 -44.56
N ALA A 256 8.10 -0.99 -44.51
CA ALA A 256 8.83 -1.20 -43.25
C ALA A 256 8.58 -0.07 -42.24
N VAL A 257 8.57 1.19 -42.70
CA VAL A 257 8.26 2.35 -41.86
C VAL A 257 6.81 2.29 -41.35
N LEU A 258 5.85 1.94 -42.20
CA LEU A 258 4.45 1.76 -41.80
C LEU A 258 4.28 0.64 -40.78
N VAL A 259 4.98 -0.49 -40.93
CA VAL A 259 4.98 -1.56 -39.93
C VAL A 259 5.54 -1.05 -38.61
N ALA A 260 6.68 -0.36 -38.63
CA ALA A 260 7.27 0.22 -37.42
C ALA A 260 6.34 1.23 -36.73
N LEU A 261 5.69 2.10 -37.51
CA LEU A 261 4.73 3.08 -37.01
C LEU A 261 3.48 2.42 -36.43
N ASN A 262 2.94 1.38 -37.07
CA ASN A 262 1.79 0.64 -36.52
C ASN A 262 2.14 -0.08 -35.21
N LEU A 263 3.33 -0.68 -35.11
CA LEU A 263 3.80 -1.30 -33.87
C LEU A 263 3.97 -0.25 -32.75
N ALA A 264 4.53 0.92 -33.07
CA ALA A 264 4.65 2.01 -32.10
C ALA A 264 3.27 2.55 -31.67
N ALA A 265 2.37 2.79 -32.63
CA ALA A 265 1.01 3.26 -32.37
C ALA A 265 0.21 2.28 -31.52
N LEU A 266 0.36 0.96 -31.75
CA LEU A 266 -0.26 -0.08 -30.94
C LEU A 266 0.17 0.03 -29.47
N ASN A 267 1.46 0.24 -29.20
CA ASN A 267 1.97 0.41 -27.83
C ASN A 267 1.41 1.68 -27.16
N VAL A 268 1.35 2.80 -27.90
CA VAL A 268 0.78 4.06 -27.40
C VAL A 268 -0.72 3.90 -27.10
N TRP A 269 -1.47 3.22 -27.97
CA TRP A 269 -2.89 2.97 -27.80
C TRP A 269 -3.20 2.04 -26.62
N LEU A 270 -2.33 1.05 -26.35
CA LEU A 270 -2.46 0.13 -25.21
C LEU A 270 -2.01 0.72 -23.88
N TYR A 271 -1.15 1.76 -23.88
CA TYR A 271 -0.63 2.39 -22.67
C TYR A 271 -1.70 2.71 -21.58
N PRO A 272 -2.86 3.34 -21.91
CA PRO A 272 -3.89 3.66 -20.92
C PRO A 272 -4.69 2.45 -20.41
N LEU A 273 -4.62 1.29 -21.07
CA LEU A 273 -5.40 0.11 -20.69
C LEU A 273 -4.75 -0.60 -19.49
N LYS A 274 -5.13 -0.19 -18.26
CA LYS A 274 -4.63 -0.76 -17.00
C LYS A 274 -5.34 -2.05 -16.55
N ALA A 275 -6.44 -2.44 -17.20
CA ALA A 275 -7.35 -3.49 -16.72
C ALA A 275 -6.97 -4.92 -17.15
N ALA A 276 -6.17 -5.09 -18.21
CA ALA A 276 -5.82 -6.40 -18.74
C ALA A 276 -4.57 -6.98 -18.04
N ARG A 277 -4.74 -7.31 -16.76
CA ARG A 277 -3.69 -7.85 -15.87
C ARG A 277 -4.11 -9.19 -15.31
N LEU A 278 -3.22 -10.17 -15.36
CA LEU A 278 -3.40 -11.50 -14.77
C LEU A 278 -2.40 -11.69 -13.63
N ASP A 279 -2.90 -11.90 -12.41
CA ASP A 279 -2.10 -12.26 -11.24
C ASP A 279 -2.03 -13.79 -11.11
N LEU A 280 -0.82 -14.34 -11.23
CA LEU A 280 -0.54 -15.78 -11.15
C LEU A 280 -0.08 -16.22 -9.76
N THR A 281 0.05 -15.29 -8.79
CA THR A 281 0.49 -15.64 -7.44
C THR A 281 -0.52 -16.54 -6.73
N SER A 282 -0.01 -17.41 -5.87
CA SER A 282 -0.80 -18.44 -5.18
C SER A 282 -1.91 -17.85 -4.31
N GLN A 283 -1.66 -16.69 -3.69
CA GLN A 283 -2.60 -15.99 -2.81
C GLN A 283 -3.24 -14.75 -3.45
N ARG A 284 -3.02 -14.51 -4.76
CA ARG A 284 -3.40 -13.25 -5.43
C ARG A 284 -2.86 -12.03 -4.69
N GLU A 285 -1.58 -12.09 -4.32
CA GLU A 285 -0.87 -11.07 -3.53
C GLU A 285 -0.89 -9.67 -4.19
N TYR A 286 -1.21 -9.58 -5.48
CA TYR A 286 -1.25 -8.33 -6.23
C TYR A 286 -2.65 -8.01 -6.78
N SER A 287 -3.69 -8.57 -6.16
CA SER A 287 -5.08 -8.29 -6.51
C SER A 287 -5.77 -7.66 -5.31
N LEU A 288 -6.12 -6.37 -5.41
CA LEU A 288 -6.86 -5.70 -4.36
C LEU A 288 -8.31 -6.20 -4.30
N SER A 289 -8.84 -6.31 -3.09
CA SER A 289 -10.23 -6.64 -2.86
C SER A 289 -11.18 -5.56 -3.40
N PRO A 290 -12.43 -5.92 -3.77
CA PRO A 290 -13.42 -4.94 -4.24
C PRO A 290 -13.68 -3.82 -3.23
N THR A 291 -13.61 -4.14 -1.93
CA THR A 291 -13.77 -3.17 -0.85
C THR A 291 -12.64 -2.14 -0.83
N THR A 292 -11.39 -2.60 -1.00
CA THR A 292 -10.22 -1.72 -1.12
C THR A 292 -10.35 -0.79 -2.33
N LEU A 293 -10.77 -1.32 -3.48
CA LEU A 293 -10.99 -0.53 -4.70
C LEU A 293 -12.06 0.54 -4.52
N GLN A 294 -13.17 0.20 -3.85
CA GLN A 294 -14.23 1.16 -3.55
C GLN A 294 -13.74 2.29 -2.62
N LEU A 295 -12.98 1.95 -1.57
CA LEU A 295 -12.38 2.93 -0.65
C LEU A 295 -11.41 3.87 -1.37
N LEU A 296 -10.57 3.34 -2.26
CA LEU A 296 -9.64 4.17 -3.05
C LEU A 296 -10.39 5.10 -4.02
N GLY A 297 -11.56 4.68 -4.51
CA GLY A 297 -12.42 5.48 -5.38
C GLY A 297 -13.09 6.67 -4.67
N THR A 298 -13.23 6.64 -3.34
CA THR A 298 -13.88 7.71 -2.55
C THR A 298 -12.90 8.74 -1.98
N LEU A 299 -11.59 8.56 -2.15
CA LEU A 299 -10.57 9.51 -1.65
C LEU A 299 -10.75 10.90 -2.29
N GLN A 300 -10.82 11.95 -1.47
CA GLN A 300 -10.94 13.34 -1.90
C GLN A 300 -9.57 14.07 -1.88
N GLU A 301 -8.70 13.68 -0.96
CA GLU A 301 -7.34 14.20 -0.79
C GLU A 301 -6.27 13.17 -1.18
N PRO A 302 -5.01 13.58 -1.39
CA PRO A 302 -3.93 12.63 -1.60
C PRO A 302 -3.63 11.83 -0.33
N LEU A 303 -3.69 10.51 -0.43
CA LEU A 303 -3.25 9.56 0.60
C LEU A 303 -1.75 9.29 0.44
N LEU A 304 -0.97 9.50 1.48
CA LEU A 304 0.44 9.12 1.53
C LEU A 304 0.58 7.77 2.24
N LEU A 305 1.15 6.79 1.55
CA LEU A 305 1.61 5.52 2.11
C LEU A 305 3.14 5.51 2.07
N ARG A 306 3.79 5.61 3.24
CA ARG A 306 5.25 5.66 3.32
C ARG A 306 5.79 4.48 4.11
N GLY A 307 6.63 3.66 3.49
CA GLY A 307 7.34 2.55 4.15
C GLY A 307 8.72 2.99 4.63
N TYR A 308 8.98 2.85 5.93
CA TYR A 308 10.28 3.07 6.55
C TYR A 308 10.97 1.70 6.74
N PHE A 309 11.89 1.37 5.83
CA PHE A 309 12.56 0.07 5.82
C PHE A 309 14.07 0.24 5.72
N SER A 310 14.79 -0.22 6.74
CA SER A 310 16.26 -0.20 6.74
C SER A 310 16.83 -1.29 5.82
N GLU A 311 17.85 -0.95 5.01
CA GLU A 311 18.53 -1.94 4.16
C GLU A 311 19.22 -3.04 4.96
N ARG A 312 19.81 -2.68 6.10
CA ARG A 312 20.39 -3.64 7.05
C ARG A 312 19.37 -3.95 8.14
N THR A 313 18.68 -5.08 8.00
CA THR A 313 17.65 -5.54 8.93
C THR A 313 17.82 -7.03 9.24
N HIS A 314 16.95 -7.58 10.08
CA HIS A 314 16.98 -9.00 10.43
C HIS A 314 16.73 -9.90 9.20
N PRO A 315 17.45 -11.03 9.04
CA PRO A 315 17.31 -11.91 7.87
C PRO A 315 15.90 -12.46 7.65
N LEU A 316 15.11 -12.59 8.73
CA LEU A 316 13.70 -13.01 8.65
C LEU A 316 12.74 -11.90 8.16
N LEU A 317 13.17 -10.63 8.18
CA LEU A 317 12.35 -9.47 7.79
C LEU A 317 12.67 -8.97 6.40
N SER A 318 13.95 -9.05 6.01
CA SER A 318 14.42 -8.63 4.68
C SER A 318 13.58 -9.22 3.52
N PRO A 319 13.14 -10.49 3.58
CA PRO A 319 12.27 -11.07 2.54
C PRO A 319 10.86 -10.49 2.48
N LEU A 320 10.36 -9.86 3.55
CA LEU A 320 9.00 -9.31 3.61
C LEU A 320 8.89 -7.92 2.97
N VAL A 321 9.98 -7.15 2.97
CA VAL A 321 10.02 -5.77 2.44
C VAL A 321 9.62 -5.69 0.96
N PRO A 322 10.11 -6.57 0.04
CA PRO A 322 9.66 -6.57 -1.35
C PRO A 322 8.15 -6.77 -1.48
N THR A 323 7.57 -7.72 -0.73
CA THR A 323 6.13 -7.98 -0.75
C THR A 323 5.33 -6.76 -0.26
N ILE A 324 5.79 -6.09 0.79
CA ILE A 324 5.15 -4.85 1.25
C ILE A 324 5.23 -3.75 0.19
N ARG A 325 6.43 -3.52 -0.37
CA ARG A 325 6.64 -2.52 -1.42
C ARG A 325 5.71 -2.76 -2.60
N ASP A 326 5.61 -4.01 -3.04
CA ASP A 326 4.76 -4.38 -4.16
C ASP A 326 3.28 -4.15 -3.83
N MET A 327 2.82 -4.51 -2.63
CA MET A 327 1.45 -4.23 -2.18
C MET A 327 1.15 -2.72 -2.16
N LEU A 328 2.03 -1.89 -1.58
CA LEU A 328 1.84 -0.44 -1.57
C LEU A 328 1.74 0.11 -3.00
N GLU A 329 2.58 -0.37 -3.91
CA GLU A 329 2.53 0.00 -5.32
C GLU A 329 1.20 -0.38 -5.99
N GLU A 330 0.54 -1.47 -5.59
CA GLU A 330 -0.81 -1.80 -6.05
C GLU A 330 -1.85 -0.76 -5.64
N TYR A 331 -1.79 -0.23 -4.41
CA TYR A 331 -2.66 0.87 -3.98
C TYR A 331 -2.41 2.13 -4.83
N ARG A 332 -1.15 2.43 -5.17
CA ARG A 332 -0.78 3.54 -6.07
C ARG A 332 -1.39 3.36 -7.46
N ILE A 333 -1.28 2.16 -8.03
CA ILE A 333 -1.77 1.84 -9.37
C ILE A 333 -3.30 1.92 -9.42
N ALA A 334 -3.98 1.35 -8.42
CA ALA A 334 -5.43 1.27 -8.35
C ALA A 334 -6.11 2.63 -8.09
N SER A 335 -5.46 3.52 -7.34
CA SER A 335 -6.02 4.83 -6.97
C SER A 335 -5.97 5.90 -8.07
N ASN A 336 -5.40 5.58 -9.24
CA ASN A 336 -5.22 6.54 -10.35
C ASN A 336 -4.53 7.86 -9.94
N GLY A 337 -3.57 7.80 -9.02
CA GLY A 337 -2.77 8.95 -8.60
C GLY A 337 -3.26 9.68 -7.34
N ARG A 338 -4.36 9.21 -6.70
CA ARG A 338 -4.78 9.72 -5.38
C ARG A 338 -3.95 9.15 -4.23
N VAL A 339 -3.23 8.05 -4.45
CA VAL A 339 -2.29 7.49 -3.46
C VAL A 339 -0.87 7.77 -3.94
N THR A 340 -0.06 8.32 -3.06
CA THR A 340 1.39 8.48 -3.22
C THR A 340 2.10 7.43 -2.37
N VAL A 341 3.04 6.71 -2.96
CA VAL A 341 3.84 5.69 -2.27
C VAL A 341 5.29 6.12 -2.20
N GLU A 342 5.86 6.07 -1.01
CA GLU A 342 7.27 6.36 -0.77
C GLU A 342 7.92 5.23 0.02
N ILE A 343 9.09 4.77 -0.42
CA ILE A 343 9.92 3.84 0.37
C ILE A 343 11.20 4.56 0.74
N VAL A 344 11.47 4.63 2.03
CA VAL A 344 12.57 5.40 2.61
C VAL A 344 13.36 4.49 3.53
N ASP A 345 14.68 4.56 3.42
CA ASP A 345 15.58 4.06 4.45
C ASP A 345 15.98 5.26 5.34
N PRO A 346 15.47 5.35 6.58
CA PRO A 346 15.82 6.44 7.50
C PRO A 346 17.33 6.60 7.70
N ALA A 347 18.10 5.49 7.66
CA ALA A 347 19.54 5.54 7.87
C ALA A 347 20.31 6.26 6.75
N LYS A 348 19.66 6.51 5.60
CA LYS A 348 20.25 7.24 4.45
C LYS A 348 19.79 8.69 4.35
N ASP A 349 18.74 9.06 5.05
CA ASP A 349 18.07 10.36 4.93
C ASP A 349 17.76 10.92 6.34
N PRO A 350 18.68 11.70 6.92
CA PRO A 350 18.54 12.24 8.27
C PRO A 350 17.29 13.11 8.47
N GLU A 351 16.82 13.79 7.41
CA GLU A 351 15.61 14.63 7.49
C GLU A 351 14.37 13.75 7.67
N LYS A 352 14.28 12.66 6.90
CA LYS A 352 13.16 11.71 7.02
C LYS A 352 13.24 10.86 8.27
N GLU A 353 14.44 10.58 8.79
CA GLU A 353 14.62 9.95 10.11
C GLU A 353 14.08 10.86 11.22
N ALA A 354 14.43 12.15 11.19
CA ALA A 354 13.91 13.13 12.15
C ALA A 354 12.37 13.26 12.06
N GLU A 355 11.80 13.33 10.85
CA GLU A 355 10.35 13.35 10.64
C GLU A 355 9.69 12.08 11.23
N ALA A 356 10.25 10.91 10.94
CA ALA A 356 9.75 9.63 11.44
C ALA A 356 9.71 9.58 12.97
N THR A 357 10.81 9.95 13.63
CA THR A 357 10.99 9.86 15.07
C THR A 357 10.28 10.98 15.84
N GLN A 358 10.33 12.22 15.36
CA GLN A 358 9.79 13.38 16.07
C GLN A 358 8.31 13.62 15.79
N THR A 359 7.86 13.43 14.54
CA THR A 359 6.47 13.72 14.15
C THR A 359 5.58 12.49 14.29
N TYR A 360 6.04 11.34 13.82
CA TYR A 360 5.20 10.13 13.77
C TYR A 360 5.49 9.11 14.88
N GLY A 361 6.49 9.36 15.73
CA GLY A 361 6.84 8.49 16.84
C GLY A 361 7.43 7.13 16.44
N ILE A 362 7.94 7.02 15.20
CA ILE A 362 8.54 5.80 14.68
C ILE A 362 9.98 5.71 15.20
N GLN A 363 10.25 4.69 16.00
CA GLN A 363 11.54 4.45 16.65
C GLN A 363 12.22 3.21 16.05
N PRO A 364 13.56 3.22 15.91
CA PRO A 364 14.26 2.06 15.42
C PRO A 364 14.18 0.93 16.44
N THR A 365 13.96 -0.30 15.95
CA THR A 365 13.95 -1.49 16.79
C THR A 365 15.34 -2.12 16.80
N PRO A 366 15.96 -2.35 17.97
CA PRO A 366 17.25 -3.03 18.06
C PRO A 366 17.08 -4.53 17.77
N LEU A 367 17.68 -5.02 16.69
CA LEU A 367 17.61 -6.41 16.24
C LEU A 367 18.99 -7.05 16.27
N GLN A 368 19.09 -8.27 16.80
CA GLN A 368 20.32 -9.05 16.69
C GLN A 368 20.37 -9.69 15.29
N VAL A 369 21.38 -9.32 14.51
CA VAL A 369 21.63 -9.85 13.17
C VAL A 369 22.92 -10.65 13.19
N ALA A 370 22.82 -11.94 12.84
CA ALA A 370 23.97 -12.79 12.60
C ALA A 370 24.25 -12.84 11.09
N ASP A 371 25.27 -12.12 10.65
CA ASP A 371 25.83 -12.24 9.30
C ASP A 371 26.79 -13.44 9.24
N ARG A 372 27.18 -13.83 8.02
CA ARG A 372 28.13 -14.94 7.77
C ARG A 372 29.49 -14.80 8.51
N TYR A 373 29.80 -13.62 9.03
CA TYR A 373 31.07 -13.26 9.68
C TYR A 373 30.94 -12.77 11.13
N ALA A 374 29.79 -12.24 11.56
CA ALA A 374 29.63 -11.67 12.89
C ALA A 374 28.16 -11.56 13.33
N ALA A 375 27.91 -11.69 14.65
CA ALA A 375 26.65 -11.29 15.27
C ALA A 375 26.77 -9.83 15.73
N SER A 376 25.86 -8.97 15.28
CA SER A 376 25.82 -7.54 15.63
C SER A 376 24.39 -7.11 15.94
N VAL A 377 24.23 -6.16 16.85
CA VAL A 377 22.93 -5.50 17.07
C VAL A 377 22.81 -4.37 16.06
N VAL A 378 21.74 -4.38 15.27
CA VAL A 378 21.46 -3.38 14.25
C VAL A 378 20.11 -2.74 14.59
N ASN A 379 20.10 -1.41 14.64
CA ASN A 379 18.87 -0.63 14.81
C ASN A 379 18.19 -0.53 13.45
N ALA A 380 17.02 -1.15 13.30
CA ALA A 380 16.32 -1.23 12.03
C ALA A 380 14.88 -0.70 12.15
N TYR A 381 14.43 -0.02 11.09
CA TYR A 381 13.06 0.43 10.91
C TYR A 381 12.27 -0.60 10.09
N PHE A 382 11.02 -0.86 10.50
CA PHE A 382 10.11 -1.76 9.80
C PHE A 382 8.67 -1.31 10.05
N ASP A 383 8.32 -0.16 9.46
CA ASP A 383 7.07 0.52 9.77
C ASP A 383 6.44 1.10 8.50
N ILE A 384 5.11 1.17 8.46
CA ILE A 384 4.35 1.81 7.38
C ILE A 384 3.54 2.96 7.96
N LEU A 385 3.77 4.16 7.46
CA LEU A 385 2.97 5.35 7.75
C LEU A 385 1.84 5.46 6.73
N VAL A 386 0.62 5.61 7.24
CA VAL A 386 -0.58 5.93 6.46
C VAL A 386 -1.01 7.34 6.86
N ARG A 387 -0.95 8.30 5.94
CA ARG A 387 -1.32 9.71 6.19
C ARG A 387 -2.33 10.20 5.18
N TYR A 388 -3.39 10.85 5.65
CA TYR A 388 -4.42 11.46 4.81
C TYR A 388 -4.77 12.84 5.41
N GLY A 389 -4.40 13.90 4.69
CA GLY A 389 -4.40 15.27 5.21
C GLY A 389 -3.61 15.40 6.52
N ASN A 390 -4.28 15.80 7.61
CA ASN A 390 -3.68 15.97 8.94
C ASN A 390 -3.78 14.73 9.84
N GLN A 391 -4.49 13.69 9.40
CA GLN A 391 -4.61 12.44 10.14
C GLN A 391 -3.53 11.47 9.69
N TYR A 392 -2.97 10.72 10.63
CA TYR A 392 -2.01 9.67 10.34
C TYR A 392 -2.13 8.50 11.31
N GLU A 393 -1.68 7.34 10.85
CA GLU A 393 -1.52 6.15 11.68
C GLU A 393 -0.30 5.36 11.19
N THR A 394 0.40 4.71 12.12
CA THR A 394 1.61 3.93 11.84
C THR A 394 1.37 2.46 12.12
N LEU A 395 1.70 1.59 11.17
CA LEU A 395 1.71 0.15 11.32
C LEU A 395 3.15 -0.31 11.57
N GLY A 396 3.41 -0.90 12.74
CA GLY A 396 4.73 -1.35 13.12
C GLY A 396 4.89 -2.87 13.08
N PHE A 397 5.97 -3.35 13.69
CA PHE A 397 6.31 -4.78 13.80
C PHE A 397 5.14 -5.67 14.23
N ARG A 398 4.37 -5.26 15.24
CA ARG A 398 3.29 -6.06 15.83
C ARG A 398 2.07 -6.17 14.92
N ASP A 399 1.88 -5.19 14.05
CA ASP A 399 0.73 -5.12 13.16
C ASP A 399 1.02 -5.92 11.90
N LEU A 400 2.23 -5.79 11.36
CA LEU A 400 2.61 -6.33 10.06
C LEU A 400 3.01 -7.82 10.09
N ILE A 401 3.51 -8.32 11.22
CA ILE A 401 4.20 -9.61 11.28
C ILE A 401 3.49 -10.58 12.23
N GLU A 402 3.37 -11.84 11.78
CA GLU A 402 3.06 -12.99 12.62
C GLU A 402 4.29 -13.85 12.82
N VAL A 403 4.49 -14.32 14.05
CA VAL A 403 5.56 -15.27 14.38
C VAL A 403 4.92 -16.60 14.73
N GLN A 404 5.11 -17.60 13.88
CA GLN A 404 4.63 -18.95 14.10
C GLN A 404 5.77 -19.84 14.63
N PRO A 405 5.54 -20.59 15.72
CA PRO A 405 6.54 -21.52 16.24
C PRO A 405 6.66 -22.72 15.29
N THR A 406 7.85 -22.93 14.72
CA THR A 406 8.14 -24.11 13.89
C THR A 406 8.58 -25.28 14.75
N ARG A 407 8.30 -26.52 14.31
CA ARG A 407 8.77 -27.77 14.97
C ARG A 407 10.30 -27.85 15.13
N SER A 408 11.06 -27.06 14.38
CA SER A 408 12.53 -26.96 14.44
C SER A 408 13.03 -26.00 15.54
N GLY A 409 12.15 -25.30 16.25
CA GLY A 409 12.52 -24.31 17.26
C GLY A 409 12.97 -22.94 16.71
N GLN A 410 13.04 -22.78 15.39
CA GLN A 410 13.26 -21.47 14.76
C GLN A 410 11.91 -20.79 14.47
N PRO A 411 11.75 -19.50 14.84
CA PRO A 411 10.53 -18.75 14.55
C PRO A 411 10.35 -18.57 13.03
N ASP A 412 9.21 -18.97 12.49
CA ASP A 412 8.80 -18.62 11.12
C ASP A 412 8.08 -17.28 11.17
N VAL A 413 8.55 -16.32 10.38
CA VAL A 413 8.12 -14.94 10.42
C VAL A 413 7.47 -14.61 9.08
N ARG A 414 6.18 -14.26 9.11
CA ARG A 414 5.40 -13.99 7.90
C ARG A 414 4.59 -12.72 8.06
N LEU A 415 4.16 -12.14 6.94
CA LEU A 415 3.15 -11.09 6.97
C LEU A 415 1.81 -11.69 7.42
N ARG A 416 1.05 -10.95 8.24
CA ARG A 416 -0.32 -11.36 8.65
C ARG A 416 -1.29 -11.27 7.47
N ASN A 417 -2.01 -10.16 7.36
CA ASN A 417 -2.86 -9.86 6.23
C ASN A 417 -2.67 -8.40 5.85
N LEU A 418 -1.58 -8.14 5.14
CA LEU A 418 -1.12 -6.80 4.82
C LEU A 418 -2.20 -5.95 4.14
N GLU A 419 -2.98 -6.51 3.20
CA GLU A 419 -4.06 -5.77 2.54
C GLU A 419 -5.16 -5.38 3.54
N TYR A 420 -5.57 -6.31 4.41
CA TYR A 420 -6.58 -6.02 5.42
C TYR A 420 -6.11 -4.92 6.38
N ASP A 421 -4.88 -5.05 6.91
CA ASP A 421 -4.32 -4.10 7.88
C ASP A 421 -4.13 -2.71 7.27
N LEU A 422 -3.63 -2.63 6.02
CA LEU A 422 -3.56 -1.38 5.27
C LEU A 422 -4.95 -0.80 5.02
N THR A 423 -5.89 -1.58 4.50
CA THR A 423 -7.24 -1.11 4.18
C THR A 423 -7.98 -0.61 5.40
N ARG A 424 -7.88 -1.33 6.53
CA ARG A 424 -8.46 -0.93 7.81
C ARG A 424 -7.84 0.37 8.34
N THR A 425 -6.54 0.53 8.19
CA THR A 425 -5.83 1.74 8.62
C THR A 425 -6.17 2.92 7.74
N ILE A 426 -6.17 2.76 6.41
CA ILE A 426 -6.62 3.78 5.46
C ILE A 426 -8.07 4.17 5.77
N LYS A 427 -8.94 3.18 6.01
CA LYS A 427 -10.33 3.42 6.42
C LYS A 427 -10.40 4.32 7.66
N ARG A 428 -9.62 4.02 8.70
CA ARG A 428 -9.57 4.81 9.94
C ARG A 428 -9.05 6.23 9.72
N VAL A 429 -7.95 6.39 8.97
CA VAL A 429 -7.36 7.71 8.72
C VAL A 429 -8.27 8.55 7.79
N VAL A 430 -8.87 7.95 6.76
CA VAL A 430 -9.78 8.63 5.83
C VAL A 430 -11.09 9.04 6.50
N TYR A 431 -11.71 8.18 7.33
CA TYR A 431 -12.93 8.54 8.05
C TYR A 431 -12.66 9.43 9.27
N GLY A 432 -11.47 9.33 9.89
CA GLY A 432 -11.02 10.21 10.95
C GLY A 432 -10.67 11.62 10.44
N PHE A 433 -10.31 11.74 9.17
CA PHE A 433 -10.08 13.01 8.49
C PHE A 433 -11.42 13.62 8.08
N GLN A 434 -12.02 14.45 8.91
CA GLN A 434 -13.02 15.41 8.44
C GLN A 434 -12.90 16.75 9.16
N SER A 435 -12.66 17.81 8.38
CA SER A 435 -12.98 19.19 8.74
C SER A 435 -14.50 19.36 8.70
N ILE A 436 -15.04 20.31 9.47
CA ILE A 436 -16.47 20.64 9.49
C ILE A 436 -17.01 20.86 8.07
N ASP A 437 -16.21 21.47 7.19
CA ASP A 437 -16.60 21.77 5.81
C ASP A 437 -16.83 20.51 4.97
N ALA A 438 -15.99 19.48 5.13
CA ALA A 438 -16.18 18.19 4.44
C ALA A 438 -17.43 17.47 4.93
N MET A 439 -17.73 17.55 6.22
CA MET A 439 -18.94 16.97 6.82
C MET A 439 -20.21 17.64 6.28
N LEU A 440 -20.22 18.97 6.23
CA LEU A 440 -21.35 19.77 5.74
C LEU A 440 -21.56 19.60 4.23
N ALA A 441 -20.48 19.42 3.45
CA ALA A 441 -20.55 19.13 2.02
C ALA A 441 -21.13 17.73 1.74
N ALA A 442 -20.83 16.74 2.59
CA ALA A 442 -21.35 15.37 2.45
C ALA A 442 -22.80 15.22 2.95
N SER A 443 -23.29 16.12 3.82
CA SER A 443 -24.65 16.09 4.34
C SER A 443 -25.71 16.43 3.28
N THR A 444 -26.67 15.52 3.10
CA THR A 444 -27.85 15.73 2.26
C THR A 444 -28.80 16.76 2.88
N ASP A 445 -28.95 16.73 4.21
CA ASP A 445 -29.90 17.58 4.95
C ASP A 445 -29.23 18.86 5.47
N PRO A 446 -29.97 19.99 5.51
CA PRO A 446 -29.48 21.23 6.10
C PRO A 446 -29.32 21.05 7.62
N VAL A 447 -28.23 21.60 8.15
CA VAL A 447 -27.91 21.57 9.58
C VAL A 447 -28.30 22.91 10.21
N LYS A 448 -29.07 22.87 11.29
CA LYS A 448 -29.45 24.06 12.06
C LYS A 448 -28.98 23.95 13.50
N LEU A 449 -28.15 24.89 13.95
CA LEU A 449 -27.76 25.04 15.35
C LEU A 449 -28.61 26.15 15.98
N THR A 450 -29.39 25.81 17.01
CA THR A 450 -30.17 26.78 17.78
C THR A 450 -29.61 26.91 19.19
N LEU A 451 -29.26 28.12 19.61
CA LEU A 451 -28.89 28.43 20.99
C LEU A 451 -30.11 28.97 21.74
N TYR A 452 -30.61 28.22 22.72
CA TYR A 452 -31.63 28.68 23.64
C TYR A 452 -30.98 29.31 24.86
N VAL A 453 -31.23 30.60 25.07
CA VAL A 453 -30.56 31.38 26.10
C VAL A 453 -31.54 32.28 26.86
N THR A 454 -31.21 32.59 28.11
CA THR A 454 -31.91 33.63 28.90
C THR A 454 -30.91 34.68 29.37
N PRO A 455 -30.61 35.71 28.55
CA PRO A 455 -29.54 36.69 28.82
C PRO A 455 -29.70 37.45 30.13
N SER A 456 -30.94 37.71 30.55
CA SER A 456 -31.28 38.50 31.74
C SER A 456 -30.95 37.80 33.05
N THR A 457 -31.04 36.47 33.11
CA THR A 457 -30.85 35.67 34.34
C THR A 457 -29.55 34.87 34.33
N LEU A 458 -28.70 35.00 33.30
CA LEU A 458 -27.44 34.28 33.18
C LEU A 458 -26.43 34.63 34.32
N PRO A 459 -25.89 33.62 35.03
CA PRO A 459 -24.87 33.82 36.06
C PRO A 459 -23.62 34.51 35.51
N GLY A 460 -22.94 35.29 36.36
CA GLY A 460 -21.75 36.09 35.99
C GLY A 460 -20.69 35.35 35.14
N PRO A 461 -20.24 34.13 35.50
CA PRO A 461 -19.25 33.37 34.73
C PRO A 461 -19.70 32.93 33.34
N LEU A 462 -21.02 32.88 33.10
CA LEU A 462 -21.60 32.40 31.85
C LEU A 462 -22.04 33.53 30.92
N LYS A 463 -21.92 34.80 31.33
CA LYS A 463 -22.36 35.95 30.53
C LYS A 463 -21.65 36.07 29.17
N SER A 464 -20.39 35.62 29.07
CA SER A 464 -19.64 35.62 27.81
C SER A 464 -19.93 34.41 26.92
N ALA A 465 -20.58 33.37 27.43
CA ALA A 465 -20.81 32.14 26.68
C ALA A 465 -21.65 32.32 25.41
N PRO A 466 -22.75 33.11 25.40
CA PRO A 466 -23.53 33.32 24.18
C PRO A 466 -22.71 33.96 23.05
N ASP A 467 -21.82 34.89 23.40
CA ASP A 467 -20.95 35.58 22.43
C ASP A 467 -19.88 34.63 21.86
N THR A 468 -19.25 33.81 22.71
CA THR A 468 -18.31 32.78 22.27
C THR A 468 -18.98 31.77 21.33
N ILE A 469 -20.17 31.28 21.69
CA ILE A 469 -20.93 30.32 20.88
C ILE A 469 -21.29 30.93 19.54
N LYS A 470 -21.79 32.18 19.54
CA LYS A 470 -22.12 32.92 18.33
C LYS A 470 -20.91 33.08 17.42
N THR A 471 -19.76 33.48 17.96
CA THR A 471 -18.51 33.67 17.18
C THR A 471 -18.09 32.38 16.47
N VAL A 472 -18.13 31.25 17.18
CA VAL A 472 -17.81 29.93 16.60
C VAL A 472 -18.85 29.53 15.55
N ALA A 473 -20.14 29.70 15.84
CA ALA A 473 -21.21 29.30 14.92
C ALA A 473 -21.24 30.15 13.63
N ASP A 474 -21.03 31.46 13.73
CA ASP A 474 -20.95 32.37 12.59
C ASP A 474 -19.75 32.00 11.69
N SER A 475 -18.60 31.66 12.28
CA SER A 475 -17.42 31.21 11.52
C SER A 475 -17.68 29.94 10.70
N ILE A 476 -18.48 29.01 11.24
CA ILE A 476 -18.86 27.76 10.56
C ILE A 476 -19.92 28.05 9.49
N GLN A 477 -20.87 28.95 9.78
CA GLN A 477 -21.89 29.36 8.83
C GLN A 477 -21.28 29.98 7.57
N GLU A 478 -20.28 30.86 7.73
CA GLU A 478 -19.55 31.48 6.61
C GLU A 478 -18.80 30.46 5.74
N SER A 479 -18.17 29.44 6.35
CA SER A 479 -17.44 28.41 5.61
C SER A 479 -18.35 27.34 4.97
N SER A 480 -19.58 27.18 5.47
CA SER A 480 -20.51 26.10 5.07
C SER A 480 -21.20 26.25 3.71
N GLY A 481 -21.09 27.41 3.04
CA GLY A 481 -21.80 27.67 1.79
C GLY A 481 -23.34 27.59 1.89
N GLY A 482 -23.90 27.84 3.09
CA GLY A 482 -25.35 27.84 3.35
C GLY A 482 -25.94 26.49 3.79
N LYS A 483 -25.10 25.47 3.99
CA LYS A 483 -25.52 24.16 4.53
C LYS A 483 -25.70 24.14 6.05
N PHE A 484 -25.07 25.09 6.75
CA PHE A 484 -25.18 25.28 8.19
C PHE A 484 -25.85 26.63 8.50
N THR A 485 -26.79 26.64 9.43
CA THR A 485 -27.50 27.85 9.87
C THR A 485 -27.48 27.95 11.39
N PHE A 486 -27.20 29.14 11.90
CA PHE A 486 -27.21 29.44 13.33
C PHE A 486 -28.35 30.40 13.69
N GLU A 487 -29.08 30.09 14.76
CA GLU A 487 -30.11 30.95 15.33
C GLU A 487 -29.94 31.04 16.86
N MET A 488 -30.01 32.26 17.40
CA MET A 488 -30.05 32.49 18.84
C MET A 488 -31.47 32.89 19.24
N VAL A 489 -32.06 32.15 20.17
CA VAL A 489 -33.43 32.36 20.64
C VAL A 489 -33.39 32.73 22.12
N ASP A 490 -33.83 33.94 22.42
CA ASP A 490 -34.11 34.36 23.79
C ASP A 490 -35.48 33.81 24.21
N VAL A 491 -35.49 32.96 25.24
CA VAL A 491 -36.68 32.26 25.71
C VAL A 491 -37.66 33.20 26.43
N ASP A 492 -37.16 34.29 27.02
CA ASP A 492 -37.97 35.20 27.83
C ASP A 492 -38.32 36.52 27.11
N ALA A 493 -37.90 36.69 25.85
CA ALA A 493 -38.20 37.88 25.07
C ALA A 493 -39.71 37.98 24.71
N PRO A 494 -40.32 39.18 24.76
CA PRO A 494 -41.71 39.38 24.40
C PRO A 494 -41.91 39.12 22.90
N GLY A 495 -42.56 37.99 22.57
CA GLY A 495 -42.76 37.51 21.19
C GLY A 495 -41.85 36.37 20.75
N SER A 496 -41.14 35.70 21.68
CA SER A 496 -40.31 34.53 21.38
C SER A 496 -41.08 33.42 20.65
N SER A 497 -40.44 32.77 19.69
CA SER A 497 -41.00 31.70 18.86
C SER A 497 -41.19 30.39 19.61
N VAL A 498 -40.67 30.28 20.84
CA VAL A 498 -40.67 29.05 21.64
C VAL A 498 -40.98 29.39 23.10
N THR A 499 -41.90 28.66 23.73
CA THR A 499 -42.16 28.82 25.17
C THR A 499 -41.34 27.84 26.00
N ARG A 500 -41.13 28.15 27.29
CA ARG A 500 -40.47 27.23 28.24
C ARG A 500 -41.13 25.84 28.28
N LYS A 501 -42.45 25.76 28.06
CA LYS A 501 -43.20 24.51 28.00
C LYS A 501 -42.86 23.71 26.73
N ASP A 502 -42.73 24.38 25.59
CA ASP A 502 -42.36 23.74 24.32
C ASP A 502 -40.94 23.17 24.37
N LEU A 503 -40.00 23.86 25.05
CA LEU A 503 -38.63 23.37 25.24
C LEU A 503 -38.60 22.07 26.05
N PHE A 504 -39.44 21.97 27.08
CA PHE A 504 -39.56 20.76 27.89
C PHE A 504 -40.22 19.62 27.11
N GLU A 505 -41.34 19.87 26.43
CA GLU A 505 -42.07 18.82 25.70
C GLU A 505 -41.30 18.33 24.46
N LYS A 506 -40.58 19.22 23.77
CA LYS A 506 -39.88 18.89 22.52
C LYS A 506 -38.46 18.39 22.73
N PHE A 507 -37.74 18.91 23.73
CA PHE A 507 -36.32 18.63 23.94
C PHE A 507 -35.98 18.17 25.37
N GLY A 508 -36.95 18.07 26.28
CA GLY A 508 -36.70 17.71 27.68
C GLY A 508 -35.94 18.77 28.48
N LEU A 509 -35.81 19.99 27.95
CA LEU A 509 -34.97 21.03 28.54
C LEU A 509 -35.63 21.65 29.77
N GLN A 510 -34.99 21.45 30.92
CA GLN A 510 -35.40 22.04 32.20
C GLN A 510 -34.64 23.35 32.47
N PRO A 511 -35.30 24.34 33.09
CA PRO A 511 -34.67 25.60 33.45
C PRO A 511 -33.65 25.39 34.58
N ILE A 512 -32.44 25.96 34.45
CA ILE A 512 -31.35 25.80 35.43
C ILE A 512 -31.48 26.90 36.48
N ALA A 513 -31.43 26.54 37.77
CA ALA A 513 -31.44 27.51 38.86
C ALA A 513 -30.15 28.33 38.88
N VAL A 514 -30.27 29.66 38.96
CA VAL A 514 -29.12 30.60 39.01
C VAL A 514 -28.31 30.43 40.30
N SER A 515 -28.98 30.07 41.40
CA SER A 515 -28.39 29.83 42.71
C SER A 515 -29.31 28.92 43.53
N LEU A 516 -28.75 28.19 44.51
CA LEU A 516 -29.52 27.37 45.46
C LEU A 516 -30.59 28.15 46.23
N PHE A 517 -30.46 29.48 46.31
CA PHE A 517 -31.34 30.36 47.07
C PHE A 517 -32.10 31.38 46.21
N SER A 518 -32.00 31.31 44.88
CA SER A 518 -32.74 32.19 43.97
C SER A 518 -33.87 31.44 43.28
N SER A 519 -35.02 32.11 43.10
CA SER A 519 -36.10 31.64 42.21
C SER A 519 -35.81 31.88 40.73
N ASP A 520 -34.73 32.60 40.43
CA ASP A 520 -34.33 32.89 39.06
C ASP A 520 -33.78 31.65 38.39
N THR A 521 -34.20 31.47 37.14
CA THR A 521 -33.77 30.36 36.31
C THR A 521 -33.32 30.86 34.95
N TYR A 522 -32.41 30.13 34.33
CA TYR A 522 -31.86 30.46 33.02
C TYR A 522 -31.81 29.22 32.13
N TYR A 523 -31.83 29.44 30.81
CA TYR A 523 -31.48 28.46 29.80
C TYR A 523 -30.12 28.80 29.19
N LEU A 524 -29.30 27.77 28.94
CA LEU A 524 -28.09 27.86 28.13
C LEU A 524 -27.86 26.50 27.46
N HIS A 525 -28.59 26.22 26.37
CA HIS A 525 -28.53 24.94 25.68
C HIS A 525 -28.35 25.13 24.18
N MET A 526 -27.40 24.37 23.62
CA MET A 526 -27.18 24.28 22.17
C MET A 526 -27.90 23.04 21.64
N VAL A 527 -28.77 23.24 20.65
CA VAL A 527 -29.49 22.15 19.97
C VAL A 527 -29.08 22.11 18.52
N LEU A 528 -28.48 20.99 18.11
CA LEU A 528 -28.11 20.71 16.73
C LEU A 528 -29.20 19.87 16.07
N GLN A 529 -29.86 20.42 15.05
CA GLN A 529 -30.88 19.73 14.29
C GLN A 529 -30.34 19.37 12.90
N VAL A 530 -30.40 18.08 12.56
CA VAL A 530 -30.01 17.55 11.25
C VAL A 530 -31.23 16.79 10.70
N GLY A 531 -31.90 17.35 9.69
CA GLY A 531 -33.17 16.80 9.20
C GLY A 531 -34.26 16.77 10.30
N SER A 532 -34.77 15.58 10.62
CA SER A 532 -35.77 15.36 11.68
C SER A 532 -35.18 15.24 13.09
N ASP A 533 -33.88 14.98 13.20
CA ASP A 533 -33.27 14.55 14.45
C ASP A 533 -32.61 15.74 15.16
N ALA A 534 -32.89 15.91 16.45
CA ALA A 534 -32.33 16.97 17.27
C ALA A 534 -31.43 16.39 18.36
N HIS A 535 -30.23 16.94 18.49
CA HIS A 535 -29.21 16.49 19.43
C HIS A 535 -28.78 17.66 20.31
N LEU A 536 -28.72 17.44 21.61
CA LEU A 536 -28.20 18.42 22.56
C LEU A 536 -26.67 18.39 22.57
N LEU A 537 -26.06 19.58 22.49
CA LEU A 537 -24.61 19.73 22.53
C LEU A 537 -24.17 20.27 23.89
N PHE A 538 -23.19 19.59 24.49
CA PHE A 538 -22.60 19.97 25.77
C PHE A 538 -21.08 20.07 25.62
N PRO A 539 -20.53 21.29 25.57
CA PRO A 539 -19.09 21.52 25.61
C PRO A 539 -18.50 20.90 26.87
N SER A 540 -17.37 20.21 26.72
CA SER A 540 -16.63 19.65 27.84
C SER A 540 -15.83 20.74 28.56
N GLY A 541 -16.02 20.86 29.88
CA GLY A 541 -15.28 21.82 30.71
C GLY A 541 -15.76 23.27 30.51
N ASP A 542 -14.81 24.20 30.44
CA ASP A 542 -15.10 25.63 30.25
C ASP A 542 -15.57 25.95 28.82
N LEU A 543 -16.47 26.95 28.69
CA LEU A 543 -17.06 27.41 27.41
C LEU A 543 -16.09 28.28 26.60
N THR A 544 -14.98 27.66 26.18
CA THR A 544 -13.98 28.22 25.26
C THR A 544 -14.40 28.01 23.80
N GLU A 545 -13.81 28.77 22.88
CA GLU A 545 -14.07 28.60 21.43
C GLU A 545 -13.76 27.16 20.96
N ALA A 546 -12.67 26.57 21.46
CA ALA A 546 -12.26 25.22 21.11
C ALA A 546 -13.23 24.16 21.63
N SER A 547 -13.71 24.28 22.88
CA SER A 547 -14.65 23.30 23.44
C SER A 547 -16.02 23.36 22.76
N VAL A 548 -16.48 24.57 22.40
CA VAL A 548 -17.72 24.76 21.62
C VAL A 548 -17.57 24.18 20.21
N ARG A 549 -16.47 24.47 19.51
CA ARG A 549 -16.21 23.92 18.17
C ARG A 549 -16.19 22.39 18.19
N ASN A 550 -15.46 21.80 19.15
CA ASN A 550 -15.39 20.35 19.32
C ASN A 550 -16.76 19.73 19.62
N ALA A 551 -17.61 20.41 20.40
CA ALA A 551 -18.97 19.94 20.68
C ALA A 551 -19.86 19.93 19.43
N ILE A 552 -19.76 20.96 18.58
CA ILE A 552 -20.47 21.01 17.29
C ILE A 552 -19.97 19.91 16.35
N GLU A 553 -18.65 19.74 16.24
CA GLU A 553 -18.03 18.66 15.46
C GLU A 553 -18.50 17.28 15.91
N ALA A 554 -18.46 17.00 17.21
CA ALA A 554 -18.93 15.74 17.76
C ALA A 554 -20.44 15.52 17.52
N GLY A 555 -21.23 16.59 17.64
CA GLY A 555 -22.66 16.58 17.28
C GLY A 555 -22.90 16.16 15.84
N LEU A 556 -22.22 16.81 14.89
CA LEU A 556 -22.29 16.51 13.46
C LEU A 556 -21.86 15.06 13.14
N LYS A 557 -20.78 14.58 13.79
CA LYS A 557 -20.26 13.21 13.60
C LYS A 557 -21.28 12.17 14.06
N ARG A 558 -22.02 12.45 15.13
CA ARG A 558 -23.07 11.57 15.65
C ARG A 558 -24.25 11.43 14.70
N SER A 559 -24.66 12.54 14.08
CA SER A 559 -25.85 12.62 13.23
C SER A 559 -25.61 12.17 11.78
N THR A 560 -24.37 12.05 11.34
CA THR A 560 -24.05 11.66 9.94
C THR A 560 -23.75 10.16 9.85
N SER A 561 -24.32 9.49 8.85
CA SER A 561 -24.05 8.06 8.59
C SER A 561 -22.70 7.87 7.88
N GLY A 562 -21.91 6.87 8.31
CA GLY A 562 -20.63 6.51 7.67
C GLY A 562 -19.36 6.78 8.49
N PHE A 563 -19.47 7.38 9.68
CA PHE A 563 -18.33 7.53 10.60
C PHE A 563 -18.13 6.31 11.49
N LEU A 564 -16.87 6.01 11.81
CA LEU A 564 -16.53 5.08 12.90
C LEU A 564 -16.94 5.71 14.22
N LYS A 565 -17.75 4.99 15.02
CA LYS A 565 -18.15 5.46 16.34
C LYS A 565 -16.94 5.48 17.28
N VAL A 566 -16.82 6.54 18.08
CA VAL A 566 -15.81 6.67 19.12
C VAL A 566 -16.30 5.99 20.38
N VAL A 567 -15.62 4.89 20.75
CA VAL A 567 -15.92 4.13 21.96
C VAL A 567 -14.94 4.55 23.05
N GLY A 568 -15.44 5.29 24.03
CA GLY A 568 -14.69 5.63 25.23
C GLY A 568 -14.70 4.45 26.18
N VAL A 569 -13.53 3.94 26.58
CA VAL A 569 -13.44 2.81 27.50
C VAL A 569 -12.86 3.29 28.82
N TRP A 570 -13.61 3.08 29.90
CA TRP A 570 -13.12 3.25 31.26
C TRP A 570 -12.89 1.86 31.87
N THR A 571 -11.71 1.69 32.47
CA THR A 571 -11.31 0.51 33.23
C THR A 571 -10.76 0.98 34.57
N PRO A 572 -10.93 0.21 35.65
CA PRO A 572 -10.41 0.60 36.95
C PRO A 572 -8.89 0.65 36.95
N PRO A 573 -8.28 1.50 37.81
CA PRO A 573 -6.84 1.63 37.90
C PRO A 573 -6.17 0.31 38.28
N ASP A 574 -5.08 -0.01 37.60
CA ASP A 574 -4.23 -1.16 37.93
C ASP A 574 -3.53 -0.91 39.27
N GLN A 575 -3.96 -1.61 40.32
CA GLN A 575 -3.26 -1.63 41.59
C GLN A 575 -2.27 -2.80 41.60
N PRO A 576 -0.95 -2.56 41.71
CA PRO A 576 0.03 -3.62 41.83
C PRO A 576 -0.23 -4.41 43.12
N GLN A 577 -0.35 -5.74 42.99
CA GLN A 577 -0.49 -6.62 44.15
C GLN A 577 0.90 -6.94 44.68
N GLN A 578 1.10 -6.89 46.00
CA GLN A 578 2.34 -7.38 46.63
C GLN A 578 2.13 -8.80 47.13
N ASP A 579 3.12 -9.67 46.95
CA ASP A 579 3.16 -10.94 47.68
C ASP A 579 3.55 -10.74 49.15
N MET A 580 3.47 -11.84 49.90
CA MET A 580 3.90 -11.94 51.29
C MET A 580 5.39 -11.58 51.52
N PHE A 581 6.20 -11.51 50.46
CA PHE A 581 7.61 -11.13 50.50
C PHE A 581 7.85 -9.68 50.05
N GLY A 582 6.78 -8.92 49.79
CA GLY A 582 6.83 -7.52 49.35
C GLY A 582 7.24 -7.34 47.89
N GLN A 583 7.30 -8.41 47.09
CA GLN A 583 7.50 -8.31 45.65
C GLN A 583 6.19 -7.93 44.96
N GLN A 584 6.27 -6.97 44.02
CA GLN A 584 5.13 -6.59 43.20
C GLN A 584 4.86 -7.67 42.15
N LEU A 585 3.67 -8.28 42.19
CA LEU A 585 3.14 -9.09 41.12
C LEU A 585 2.38 -8.23 40.10
N PRO A 586 2.46 -8.57 38.80
CA PRO A 586 1.63 -7.95 37.79
C PRO A 586 0.14 -8.21 38.06
N SER A 587 -0.68 -7.18 37.83
CA SER A 587 -2.13 -7.24 37.96
C SER A 587 -2.72 -8.36 37.09
N LEU A 588 -3.63 -9.16 37.67
CA LEU A 588 -4.44 -10.12 36.91
C LEU A 588 -5.52 -9.42 36.06
N LYS A 589 -5.79 -8.13 36.30
CA LYS A 589 -6.84 -7.36 35.62
C LYS A 589 -6.35 -6.85 34.27
N GLN A 590 -6.27 -7.73 33.27
CA GLN A 590 -5.89 -7.35 31.92
C GLN A 590 -7.11 -7.15 31.02
N TYR A 591 -7.42 -5.90 30.67
CA TYR A 591 -8.53 -5.55 29.76
C TYR A 591 -8.11 -5.40 28.30
N ARG A 592 -6.84 -5.70 27.97
CA ARG A 592 -6.23 -5.44 26.67
C ARG A 592 -6.97 -6.11 25.50
N SER A 593 -7.41 -7.36 25.67
CA SER A 593 -8.15 -8.08 24.62
C SER A 593 -9.44 -7.38 24.23
N ILE A 594 -10.09 -6.67 25.15
CA ILE A 594 -11.31 -5.91 24.87
C ILE A 594 -10.97 -4.67 24.04
N TYR A 595 -9.87 -3.98 24.36
CA TYR A 595 -9.38 -2.88 23.53
C TYR A 595 -9.06 -3.37 22.11
N ASP A 596 -8.30 -4.45 21.99
CA ASP A 596 -7.90 -5.00 20.68
C ASP A 596 -9.12 -5.42 19.84
N GLN A 597 -10.15 -5.99 20.47
CA GLN A 597 -11.39 -6.41 19.80
C GLN A 597 -12.26 -5.22 19.41
N LEU A 598 -12.46 -4.23 20.29
CA LEU A 598 -13.24 -3.03 19.99
C LEU A 598 -12.56 -2.19 18.90
N GLN A 599 -11.23 -2.12 18.90
CA GLN A 599 -10.48 -1.37 17.90
C GLN A 599 -10.68 -1.91 16.47
N GLN A 600 -11.14 -3.16 16.30
CA GLN A 600 -11.40 -3.75 14.98
C GLN A 600 -12.40 -2.91 14.18
N ASP A 601 -13.47 -2.47 14.84
CA ASP A 601 -14.61 -1.83 14.19
C ASP A 601 -14.88 -0.40 14.69
N TYR A 602 -14.19 0.06 15.74
CA TYR A 602 -14.45 1.35 16.39
C TYR A 602 -13.16 2.13 16.67
N GLN A 603 -13.28 3.46 16.79
CA GLN A 603 -12.20 4.28 17.34
C GLN A 603 -12.25 4.19 18.86
N VAL A 604 -11.34 3.43 19.46
CA VAL A 604 -11.35 3.21 20.91
C VAL A 604 -10.41 4.17 21.61
N ARG A 605 -10.91 4.87 22.62
CA ARG A 605 -10.13 5.82 23.42
C ARG A 605 -10.20 5.45 24.90
N PRO A 606 -9.07 5.36 25.62
CA PRO A 606 -9.11 5.26 27.07
C PRO A 606 -9.67 6.57 27.65
N VAL A 607 -10.65 6.46 28.55
CA VAL A 607 -11.29 7.60 29.20
C VAL A 607 -10.97 7.57 30.68
N GLN A 608 -10.54 8.71 31.23
CA GLN A 608 -10.41 8.93 32.67
C GLN A 608 -11.60 9.75 33.14
N LEU A 609 -12.34 9.24 34.12
CA LEU A 609 -13.55 9.90 34.64
C LEU A 609 -13.26 10.80 35.86
N SER A 610 -12.02 10.81 36.36
CA SER A 610 -11.56 11.60 37.52
C SER A 610 -11.84 13.10 37.39
N ASP A 611 -11.88 13.59 36.15
CA ASP A 611 -12.10 15.00 35.86
C ASP A 611 -13.59 15.39 35.97
N GLY A 612 -14.49 14.41 36.09
CA GLY A 612 -15.93 14.60 36.25
C GLY A 612 -16.69 14.81 34.94
N THR A 613 -16.03 14.64 33.79
CA THR A 613 -16.63 14.82 32.47
C THR A 613 -16.19 13.73 31.50
N VAL A 614 -17.11 13.23 30.70
CA VAL A 614 -16.78 12.39 29.54
C VAL A 614 -16.50 13.31 28.34
N PRO A 615 -15.38 13.11 27.61
CA PRO A 615 -15.06 13.87 26.41
C PRO A 615 -16.25 13.96 25.43
N ALA A 616 -16.41 15.12 24.78
CA ALA A 616 -17.58 15.39 23.93
C ALA A 616 -17.61 14.53 22.65
N ASP A 617 -16.45 14.07 22.19
CA ASP A 617 -16.24 13.22 21.02
C ASP A 617 -16.57 11.74 21.25
N VAL A 618 -16.84 11.32 22.49
CA VAL A 618 -17.23 9.93 22.81
C VAL A 618 -18.71 9.70 22.47
N ASP A 619 -18.97 8.70 21.62
CA ASP A 619 -20.31 8.29 21.19
C ASP A 619 -20.94 7.25 22.12
N VAL A 620 -20.12 6.30 22.57
CA VAL A 620 -20.51 5.23 23.49
C VAL A 620 -19.46 5.13 24.59
N LEU A 621 -19.91 5.18 25.85
CA LEU A 621 -19.04 4.97 27.01
C LEU A 621 -19.17 3.51 27.46
N VAL A 622 -18.07 2.76 27.43
CA VAL A 622 -17.99 1.39 27.94
C VAL A 622 -17.29 1.42 29.29
N VAL A 623 -18.01 1.09 30.35
CA VAL A 623 -17.51 1.04 31.72
C VAL A 623 -17.30 -0.43 32.09
N ILE A 624 -16.04 -0.84 32.20
CA ILE A 624 -15.66 -2.23 32.47
C ILE A 624 -15.27 -2.38 33.93
N ALA A 625 -15.86 -3.34 34.63
CA ALA A 625 -15.57 -3.65 36.04
C ALA A 625 -15.55 -2.40 36.95
N PRO A 626 -16.65 -1.64 37.04
CA PRO A 626 -16.76 -0.46 37.90
C PRO A 626 -16.52 -0.82 39.37
N GLN A 627 -15.38 -0.42 39.90
CA GLN A 627 -14.97 -0.66 41.29
C GLN A 627 -14.25 0.59 41.82
N GLY A 628 -14.49 0.94 43.09
CA GLY A 628 -13.84 2.08 43.74
C GLY A 628 -14.09 3.43 43.06
N MET A 629 -15.23 3.59 42.37
CA MET A 629 -15.60 4.84 41.71
C MET A 629 -15.94 5.90 42.77
N THR A 630 -15.44 7.10 42.54
CA THR A 630 -15.79 8.29 43.32
C THR A 630 -17.17 8.82 42.92
N ASP A 631 -17.80 9.62 43.79
CA ASP A 631 -19.05 10.31 43.47
C ASP A 631 -18.93 11.18 42.21
N LYS A 632 -17.75 11.76 41.99
CA LYS A 632 -17.44 12.58 40.83
C LYS A 632 -17.43 11.77 39.53
N GLU A 633 -16.90 10.55 39.57
CA GLU A 633 -16.89 9.64 38.41
C GLU A 633 -18.29 9.10 38.11
N ARG A 634 -19.08 8.78 39.15
CA ARG A 634 -20.50 8.40 38.99
C ARG A 634 -21.31 9.54 38.39
N TYR A 635 -21.10 10.76 38.88
CA TYR A 635 -21.70 11.97 38.33
C TYR A 635 -21.34 12.18 36.85
N ALA A 636 -20.10 11.91 36.44
CA ALA A 636 -19.69 12.01 35.03
C ALA A 636 -20.49 11.06 34.12
N ILE A 637 -20.78 9.84 34.59
CA ILE A 637 -21.57 8.84 33.86
C ILE A 637 -23.03 9.28 33.78
N ASP A 638 -23.60 9.75 34.90
CA ASP A 638 -24.96 10.27 34.96
C ASP A 638 -25.16 11.45 33.99
N GLN A 639 -24.25 12.44 34.03
CA GLN A 639 -24.27 13.56 33.09
C GLN A 639 -24.13 13.13 31.63
N TYR A 640 -23.37 12.05 31.36
CA TYR A 640 -23.24 11.48 30.03
C TYR A 640 -24.54 10.83 29.52
N LEU A 641 -25.27 10.13 30.39
CA LEU A 641 -26.59 9.59 30.09
C LEU A 641 -27.61 10.70 29.86
N MET A 642 -27.61 11.72 30.73
CA MET A 642 -28.54 12.86 30.64
C MET A 642 -28.38 13.67 29.35
N ARG A 643 -27.19 13.69 28.74
CA ARG A 643 -26.97 14.30 27.42
C ARG A 643 -27.33 13.40 26.22
N GLY A 644 -27.97 12.26 26.46
CA GLY A 644 -28.37 11.31 25.42
C GLY A 644 -27.24 10.38 24.94
N GLY A 645 -26.13 10.30 25.68
CA GLY A 645 -25.05 9.35 25.40
C GLY A 645 -25.42 7.93 25.81
N SER A 646 -24.94 6.93 25.06
CA SER A 646 -25.16 5.52 25.39
C SER A 646 -24.04 4.97 26.28
N VAL A 647 -24.40 4.41 27.44
CA VAL A 647 -23.44 3.74 28.33
C VAL A 647 -23.65 2.23 28.27
N VAL A 648 -22.56 1.50 28.08
CA VAL A 648 -22.51 0.03 28.19
C VAL A 648 -21.71 -0.30 29.44
N VAL A 649 -22.33 -1.02 30.37
CA VAL A 649 -21.69 -1.39 31.63
C VAL A 649 -21.43 -2.89 31.65
N ALA A 650 -20.17 -3.28 31.84
CA ALA A 650 -19.78 -4.65 32.15
C ALA A 650 -19.47 -4.75 33.65
N ALA A 651 -20.52 -4.87 34.47
CA ALA A 651 -20.44 -4.97 35.92
C ALA A 651 -20.59 -6.41 36.40
N GLY A 652 -19.97 -6.71 37.54
CA GLY A 652 -20.15 -7.96 38.27
C GLY A 652 -20.10 -7.70 39.76
N ASN A 653 -20.82 -8.49 40.55
CA ASN A 653 -20.89 -8.32 42.01
C ASN A 653 -19.60 -8.77 42.71
N TYR A 654 -18.72 -9.44 41.98
CA TYR A 654 -17.53 -10.08 42.50
C TYR A 654 -16.34 -9.94 41.53
N VAL A 655 -15.14 -9.77 42.09
CA VAL A 655 -13.88 -9.75 41.34
C VAL A 655 -12.98 -10.88 41.81
N LEU A 656 -12.23 -11.45 40.86
CA LEU A 656 -11.21 -12.45 41.16
C LEU A 656 -9.98 -11.77 41.78
N SER A 657 -9.48 -12.36 42.85
CA SER A 657 -8.29 -11.96 43.59
C SER A 657 -7.44 -13.19 43.88
N ILE A 658 -6.16 -13.01 44.22
CA ILE A 658 -5.31 -14.12 44.65
C ILE A 658 -5.45 -14.23 46.17
N ASP A 659 -5.77 -15.42 46.66
CA ASP A 659 -5.72 -15.75 48.08
C ASP A 659 -4.25 -15.77 48.52
N GLN A 660 -3.85 -14.75 49.28
CA GLN A 660 -2.47 -14.61 49.76
C GLN A 660 -2.06 -15.71 50.76
N MET A 661 -3.01 -16.42 51.38
CA MET A 661 -2.73 -17.48 52.35
C MET A 661 -2.69 -18.88 51.73
N MET A 662 -3.53 -19.17 50.73
CA MET A 662 -3.60 -20.49 50.10
C MET A 662 -3.03 -20.55 48.67
N GLY A 663 -2.62 -19.42 48.08
CA GLY A 663 -2.10 -19.36 46.71
C GLY A 663 -3.13 -19.70 45.63
N GLY A 664 -4.43 -19.66 45.97
CA GLY A 664 -5.56 -19.97 45.08
C GLY A 664 -6.28 -18.73 44.56
N LEU A 665 -7.33 -18.94 43.76
CA LEU A 665 -8.25 -17.86 43.36
C LEU A 665 -9.26 -17.61 44.48
N ALA A 666 -9.32 -16.39 44.98
CA ALA A 666 -10.35 -15.90 45.89
C ALA A 666 -11.31 -14.97 45.15
N VAL A 667 -12.54 -14.87 45.67
CA VAL A 667 -13.58 -14.01 45.12
C VAL A 667 -13.85 -12.90 46.14
N GLN A 668 -13.68 -11.64 45.74
CA GLN A 668 -13.91 -10.48 46.61
C GLN A 668 -15.16 -9.73 46.12
N PRO A 669 -16.09 -9.34 47.01
CA PRO A 669 -17.23 -8.52 46.62
C PRO A 669 -16.75 -7.15 46.10
N VAL A 670 -17.36 -6.68 45.01
CA VAL A 670 -17.10 -5.34 44.48
C VAL A 670 -17.69 -4.31 45.44
N THR A 671 -16.93 -3.26 45.74
CA THR A 671 -17.36 -2.14 46.58
C THR A 671 -17.14 -0.82 45.83
N GLY A 672 -18.03 0.15 46.05
CA GLY A 672 -17.96 1.46 45.39
C GLY A 672 -18.13 1.38 43.88
N GLY A 673 -19.01 0.52 43.38
CA GLY A 673 -19.34 0.40 41.96
C GLY A 673 -20.40 1.42 41.52
N LEU A 674 -21.36 0.95 40.71
CA LEU A 674 -22.50 1.73 40.23
C LEU A 674 -23.78 1.54 41.06
N ASP A 675 -23.73 0.77 42.15
CA ASP A 675 -24.92 0.40 42.93
C ASP A 675 -25.73 1.62 43.40
N GLU A 676 -25.06 2.67 43.86
CA GLU A 676 -25.70 3.92 44.30
C GLU A 676 -26.35 4.70 43.14
N LEU A 677 -25.78 4.63 41.94
CA LEU A 677 -26.32 5.28 40.75
C LEU A 677 -27.53 4.52 40.18
N LEU A 678 -27.57 3.19 40.33
CA LEU A 678 -28.66 2.33 39.84
C LEU A 678 -29.81 2.14 40.84
N ALA A 679 -29.65 2.62 42.08
CA ALA A 679 -30.68 2.53 43.11
C ALA A 679 -31.80 3.59 42.96
N HIS A 680 -31.62 4.54 42.05
CA HIS A 680 -32.54 5.63 41.71
C HIS A 680 -33.13 5.40 40.32
#